data_AF-R8AQF9-F1
#
_entry.id   AF-R8AQF9-F1
#
_cell.length_a   1.000
_cell.length_b   1.000
_cell.length_c   1.000
_cell.angle_alpha   90.00
_cell.angle_beta   90.00
_cell.angle_gamma   90.00
#
_symmetry.space_group_name_H-M   'P 1'
#
loop_
_entity.id
_entity.type
_entity.pdbx_description
1 polymer ?
#
loop_
_entity_poly.entity_id
_entity_poly.type
_entity_poly.pdbx_seq_one_letter_code
_entity_poly.pdbx_strand_id
1 'polypeptide(L)'
;MILKKTPLARFLTWSIILMQSGVPIATAQTISEMASPDEQWDTWLADKASTLAAQAQEGNLDDYAKSQLKSYPESLANQAITTGINKLLPNAQFRGGVSLDSTRFRSAEVDLLIPVWKNSSALMFGQFGLRTHDNDSFNGRTFINAGIGYRQDHGDWLLGVNTFLDADVRYNHLRGSVGLEAFRDTISLSGNYYFPLTNWKESKVIDFHDERPAQGFDIKAKGSLPSVPWIGAELALEKYYGDKVDILGNDTLTKNPQALSGAVSWRPVPIVEFKAGYKDAGSGGSQGEGSININYAFGTPLSDQLDSSRVVPATNASNKTAFVDRNNNIVMEFREQASKISVNALPVSGVAGQTVTLHAGISSRYPVSKIEWFGDQELMAGLHDPSNLNSSLTLPNLPLDITHSKEYGLFIKVTDSRGNSVTSERIPVVVQVNPDTFRAHLNVIHDDVRYEDGVFVLPSPEVGSTDGSIIEWHYVRERSKNEWTSIKPDSVSYSSEASNLSFKSLGGEERDGHWVERVQVIVHEQTNRAVLQPIDLNISATGPNGSHTVTGTVRMTPEIKLINKVSSVAVVFEPGTDELNGSTMAPVVGSTLQAKTLCEATVDCTADFNYQWEVSKDGTYWHSIPGATTATWTMPAMLDNKSMQNLQVRVRVVSEING
;
A
#
# COMPACT_ATOMS: atom_id res chain seq x y z
N MET A 1 -3.39 24.36 26.24
CA MET A 1 -3.15 25.58 25.42
C MET A 1 -4.50 26.05 24.91
N ILE A 2 -4.95 27.19 25.43
CA ILE A 2 -6.25 27.81 25.17
C ILE A 2 -6.15 28.56 23.83
N LEU A 3 -6.96 28.21 22.83
CA LEU A 3 -7.20 29.05 21.66
C LEU A 3 -8.70 29.25 21.47
N LYS A 4 -9.05 30.53 21.47
CA LYS A 4 -10.37 31.11 21.70
C LYS A 4 -11.36 30.77 20.58
N LYS A 5 -12.55 30.29 20.98
CA LYS A 5 -13.75 30.24 20.11
C LYS A 5 -14.13 31.66 19.70
N THR A 6 -14.23 31.91 18.41
CA THR A 6 -14.50 33.22 17.78
C THR A 6 -15.95 33.70 18.01
N PRO A 7 -16.21 35.02 17.97
CA PRO A 7 -17.53 35.62 18.23
C PRO A 7 -18.63 35.17 17.24
N LEU A 8 -18.28 34.62 16.08
CA LEU A 8 -19.22 34.09 15.08
C LEU A 8 -19.93 32.82 15.57
N ALA A 9 -19.24 31.97 16.34
CA ALA A 9 -19.82 30.75 16.90
C ALA A 9 -20.84 31.07 18.00
N ARG A 10 -20.64 32.17 18.76
CA ARG A 10 -21.64 32.67 19.70
C ARG A 10 -22.84 33.27 18.96
N PHE A 11 -22.64 34.02 17.88
CA PHE A 11 -23.73 34.55 17.05
C PHE A 11 -24.59 33.43 16.41
N LEU A 12 -23.96 32.38 15.86
CA LEU A 12 -24.65 31.20 15.29
C LEU A 12 -25.37 30.36 16.35
N THR A 13 -24.80 30.22 17.56
CA THR A 13 -25.46 29.51 18.65
C THR A 13 -26.66 30.30 19.19
N TRP A 14 -26.57 31.63 19.26
CA TRP A 14 -27.72 32.51 19.56
C TRP A 14 -28.76 32.51 18.43
N SER A 15 -28.35 32.40 17.16
CA SER A 15 -29.26 32.32 16.00
C SER A 15 -30.08 31.02 16.00
N ILE A 16 -29.45 29.90 16.39
CA ILE A 16 -30.08 28.58 16.46
C ILE A 16 -30.93 28.45 17.74
N ILE A 17 -30.50 29.03 18.86
CA ILE A 17 -31.31 29.14 20.08
C ILE A 17 -32.51 30.08 19.88
N LEU A 18 -32.38 31.16 19.11
CA LEU A 18 -33.50 32.03 18.70
C LEU A 18 -34.52 31.33 17.79
N MET A 19 -34.11 30.27 17.08
CA MET A 19 -35.03 29.48 16.24
C MET A 19 -35.62 28.25 16.94
N GLN A 20 -35.03 27.79 18.04
CA GLN A 20 -35.50 26.60 18.79
C GLN A 20 -36.12 26.91 20.15
N SER A 21 -36.04 28.15 20.64
CA SER A 21 -36.74 28.60 21.85
C SER A 21 -37.19 30.04 21.71
N GLY A 22 -38.42 30.22 21.22
CA GLY A 22 -39.24 31.42 21.42
C GLY A 22 -38.83 32.69 20.64
N VAL A 23 -39.72 33.11 19.75
CA VAL A 23 -40.31 34.45 19.94
C VAL A 23 -40.76 34.51 21.42
N PRO A 24 -40.45 35.50 22.28
CA PRO A 24 -39.67 36.75 22.11
C PRO A 24 -38.76 37.10 23.32
N ILE A 25 -37.45 37.36 23.17
CA ILE A 25 -36.67 38.08 24.22
C ILE A 25 -35.63 39.02 23.60
N ALA A 26 -36.09 40.02 22.85
CA ALA A 26 -35.38 41.31 22.70
C ALA A 26 -36.37 42.44 22.36
N THR A 27 -37.56 42.40 22.95
CA THR A 27 -38.50 43.53 23.09
C THR A 27 -39.18 43.55 24.48
N ALA A 28 -38.67 42.73 25.42
CA ALA A 28 -39.27 42.46 26.72
C ALA A 28 -39.20 43.61 27.75
N GLN A 29 -38.88 44.84 27.35
CA GLN A 29 -39.03 46.03 28.20
C GLN A 29 -40.09 47.03 27.70
N THR A 30 -40.74 46.79 26.57
CA THR A 30 -41.75 47.72 26.03
C THR A 30 -43.09 47.09 25.65
N ILE A 31 -43.28 45.78 25.83
CA ILE A 31 -44.56 45.09 25.54
C ILE A 31 -45.10 44.33 26.77
N SER A 32 -44.70 44.72 27.97
CA SER A 32 -45.23 44.18 29.24
C SER A 32 -46.68 44.63 29.55
N GLU A 33 -47.31 45.45 28.71
CA GLU A 33 -48.60 46.07 29.04
C GLU A 33 -49.80 45.58 28.22
N MET A 34 -49.67 44.62 27.30
CA MET A 34 -50.82 44.20 26.48
C MET A 34 -50.98 42.68 26.38
N ALA A 35 -51.98 42.21 27.13
CA ALA A 35 -52.85 41.06 26.90
C ALA A 35 -52.39 39.65 27.36
N SER A 36 -53.31 39.01 28.09
CA SER A 36 -53.33 37.67 28.68
C SER A 36 -53.56 36.54 27.66
N PRO A 37 -53.26 35.26 28.02
CA PRO A 37 -53.04 34.14 27.09
C PRO A 37 -54.21 33.16 26.93
N ASP A 38 -54.28 32.46 25.80
CA ASP A 38 -55.04 31.20 25.62
C ASP A 38 -54.06 30.05 25.26
N GLU A 39 -53.85 29.11 26.19
CA GLU A 39 -52.87 28.00 26.20
C GLU A 39 -53.11 26.87 25.16
N GLN A 40 -54.17 26.94 24.36
CA GLN A 40 -54.57 25.81 23.50
C GLN A 40 -53.80 25.73 22.17
N TRP A 41 -53.19 26.85 21.75
CA TRP A 41 -52.58 27.01 20.41
C TRP A 41 -51.09 26.70 20.35
N ASP A 42 -50.35 26.96 21.42
CA ASP A 42 -48.93 26.58 21.52
C ASP A 42 -48.78 25.06 21.44
N THR A 43 -49.74 24.33 22.00
CA THR A 43 -49.79 22.87 21.95
C THR A 43 -50.07 22.35 20.54
N TRP A 44 -50.94 23.02 19.76
CA TRP A 44 -51.24 22.64 18.37
C TRP A 44 -50.09 22.96 17.39
N LEU A 45 -49.46 24.13 17.55
CA LEU A 45 -48.28 24.51 16.74
C LEU A 45 -47.06 23.65 17.06
N ALA A 46 -46.83 23.33 18.35
CA ALA A 46 -45.77 22.41 18.75
C ALA A 46 -46.03 20.97 18.26
N ASP A 47 -47.28 20.51 18.29
CA ASP A 47 -47.69 19.21 17.75
C ASP A 47 -47.47 19.13 16.23
N LYS A 48 -47.89 20.16 15.46
CA LYS A 48 -47.68 20.17 14.01
C LYS A 48 -46.22 20.38 13.60
N ALA A 49 -45.48 21.24 14.31
CA ALA A 49 -44.06 21.43 14.08
C ALA A 49 -43.24 20.18 14.42
N SER A 50 -43.58 19.46 15.50
CA SER A 50 -42.92 18.20 15.87
C SER A 50 -43.27 17.06 14.90
N THR A 51 -44.51 16.99 14.43
CA THR A 51 -44.92 15.99 13.41
C THR A 51 -44.22 16.24 12.07
N LEU A 52 -44.14 17.50 11.63
CA LEU A 52 -43.41 17.88 10.40
C LEU A 52 -41.90 17.67 10.55
N ALA A 53 -41.33 17.95 11.72
CA ALA A 53 -39.92 17.70 12.00
C ALA A 53 -39.59 16.20 12.01
N ALA A 54 -40.45 15.35 12.60
CA ALA A 54 -40.30 13.90 12.59
C ALA A 54 -40.42 13.31 11.18
N GLN A 55 -41.40 13.76 10.40
CA GLN A 55 -41.60 13.32 9.01
C GLN A 55 -40.51 13.84 8.05
N ALA A 56 -39.93 15.01 8.33
CA ALA A 56 -38.75 15.53 7.62
C ALA A 56 -37.47 14.76 7.98
N GLN A 57 -37.36 14.25 9.21
CA GLN A 57 -36.25 13.37 9.62
C GLN A 57 -36.33 11.98 8.99
N GLU A 58 -37.55 11.48 8.75
CA GLU A 58 -37.82 10.18 8.16
C GLU A 58 -37.86 10.17 6.61
N GLY A 59 -37.84 11.35 5.97
CA GLY A 59 -37.80 11.48 4.50
C GLY A 59 -39.13 11.22 3.77
N ASN A 60 -40.25 11.09 4.51
CA ASN A 60 -41.58 10.73 3.97
C ASN A 60 -42.50 11.95 3.74
N LEU A 61 -41.93 13.15 3.61
CA LEU A 61 -42.71 14.39 3.49
C LEU A 61 -43.61 14.42 2.24
N ASP A 62 -43.21 13.74 1.17
CA ASP A 62 -43.94 13.65 -0.10
C ASP A 62 -45.26 12.85 0.03
N ASP A 63 -45.23 11.72 0.75
CA ASP A 63 -46.42 10.91 1.03
C ASP A 63 -47.34 11.53 2.08
N TYR A 64 -46.78 12.26 3.05
CA TYR A 64 -47.55 13.05 3.99
C TYR A 64 -48.28 14.21 3.30
N ALA A 65 -47.59 14.96 2.43
CA ALA A 65 -48.20 16.04 1.65
C ALA A 65 -49.31 15.51 0.72
N LYS A 66 -49.05 14.39 0.02
CA LYS A 66 -50.03 13.72 -0.86
C LYS A 66 -51.24 13.16 -0.11
N SER A 67 -51.04 12.60 1.09
CA SER A 67 -52.13 12.05 1.91
C SER A 67 -52.99 13.13 2.57
N GLN A 68 -52.38 14.24 3.02
CA GLN A 68 -53.13 15.42 3.49
C GLN A 68 -53.96 16.02 2.35
N LEU A 69 -53.37 16.25 1.17
CA LEU A 69 -54.08 16.78 -0.01
C LEU A 69 -55.23 15.88 -0.48
N LYS A 70 -55.07 14.54 -0.43
CA LYS A 70 -56.15 13.58 -0.75
C LYS A 70 -57.26 13.50 0.31
N SER A 71 -56.99 13.89 1.55
CA SER A 71 -57.94 13.79 2.67
C SER A 71 -58.88 14.98 2.80
N TYR A 72 -58.74 16.02 1.97
CA TYR A 72 -59.64 17.19 1.97
C TYR A 72 -60.81 16.98 0.99
N PRO A 73 -62.07 16.91 1.47
CA PRO A 73 -63.25 16.88 0.62
C PRO A 73 -63.45 18.23 -0.09
N GLU A 74 -63.84 18.21 -1.37
CA GLU A 74 -64.10 19.42 -2.20
C GLU A 74 -65.08 20.43 -1.57
N SER A 75 -65.93 20.00 -0.62
CA SER A 75 -66.94 20.84 0.04
C SER A 75 -66.42 21.69 1.23
N LEU A 76 -65.18 21.50 1.68
CA LEU A 76 -64.57 22.29 2.76
C LEU A 76 -63.81 23.54 2.25
N ALA A 77 -63.61 23.67 0.94
CA ALA A 77 -62.77 24.69 0.32
C ALA A 77 -63.35 26.13 0.32
N ASN A 78 -64.68 26.31 0.36
CA ASN A 78 -65.28 27.62 0.03
C ASN A 78 -65.84 28.45 1.20
N GLN A 79 -66.05 27.92 2.40
CA GLN A 79 -66.64 28.68 3.53
C GLN A 79 -65.81 28.66 4.83
N ALA A 80 -65.16 27.54 5.17
CA ALA A 80 -64.37 27.44 6.40
C ALA A 80 -62.98 28.10 6.27
N ILE A 81 -62.33 27.94 5.11
CA ILE A 81 -61.05 28.58 4.77
C ILE A 81 -61.21 30.10 4.68
N THR A 82 -62.25 30.56 4.01
CA THR A 82 -62.55 31.98 3.78
C THR A 82 -63.04 32.72 5.02
N THR A 83 -63.53 32.04 6.06
CA THR A 83 -64.01 32.71 7.29
C THR A 83 -63.02 32.54 8.44
N GLY A 84 -62.39 31.37 8.57
CA GLY A 84 -61.41 31.08 9.61
C GLY A 84 -60.05 31.73 9.35
N ILE A 85 -59.50 31.59 8.13
CA ILE A 85 -58.17 32.12 7.80
C ILE A 85 -58.20 33.64 7.57
N ASN A 86 -59.26 34.20 6.96
CA ASN A 86 -59.42 35.65 6.85
C ASN A 86 -59.55 36.32 8.25
N LYS A 87 -60.08 35.63 9.26
CA LYS A 87 -60.17 36.17 10.63
C LYS A 87 -58.82 36.11 11.36
N LEU A 88 -57.99 35.12 11.06
CA LEU A 88 -56.65 34.91 11.66
C LEU A 88 -55.55 35.72 10.97
N LEU A 89 -55.66 35.93 9.65
CA LEU A 89 -54.67 36.59 8.80
C LEU A 89 -55.35 37.59 7.85
N PRO A 90 -56.02 38.64 8.36
CA PRO A 90 -56.91 39.53 7.59
C PRO A 90 -56.23 40.34 6.48
N ASN A 91 -54.90 40.29 6.37
CA ASN A 91 -54.11 41.03 5.38
C ASN A 91 -53.05 40.16 4.68
N ALA A 92 -53.10 38.84 4.83
CA ALA A 92 -52.13 37.97 4.18
C ALA A 92 -52.28 37.99 2.66
N GLN A 93 -51.20 37.67 1.96
CA GLN A 93 -51.19 37.46 0.51
C GLN A 93 -50.81 36.00 0.25
N PHE A 94 -51.55 35.35 -0.63
CA PHE A 94 -51.28 34.00 -1.09
C PHE A 94 -50.99 34.00 -2.58
N ARG A 95 -49.98 33.23 -2.98
CA ARG A 95 -49.66 32.96 -4.38
C ARG A 95 -49.53 31.46 -4.57
N GLY A 96 -50.31 30.89 -5.49
CA GLY A 96 -50.11 29.53 -5.98
C GLY A 96 -49.75 29.58 -7.45
N GLY A 97 -48.68 28.89 -7.87
CA GLY A 97 -48.18 28.94 -9.23
C GLY A 97 -47.89 27.55 -9.79
N VAL A 98 -48.09 27.39 -11.09
CA VAL A 98 -47.58 26.24 -11.86
C VAL A 98 -46.73 26.75 -13.00
N SER A 99 -45.53 26.19 -13.13
CA SER A 99 -44.61 26.50 -14.22
C SER A 99 -44.53 25.34 -15.21
N LEU A 100 -44.45 25.70 -16.49
CA LEU A 100 -44.37 24.82 -17.63
C LEU A 100 -43.11 25.13 -18.44
N ASP A 101 -42.48 24.09 -18.97
CA ASP A 101 -41.50 24.20 -20.04
C ASP A 101 -42.17 23.74 -21.35
N SER A 102 -42.38 24.69 -22.27
CA SER A 102 -43.26 24.57 -23.43
C SER A 102 -44.68 24.14 -23.06
N THR A 103 -44.92 22.84 -22.86
CA THR A 103 -46.23 22.24 -22.51
C THR A 103 -46.14 21.21 -21.39
N ARG A 104 -44.94 20.90 -20.89
CA ARG A 104 -44.74 19.90 -19.83
C ARG A 104 -44.68 20.60 -18.47
N PHE A 105 -45.28 19.96 -17.47
CA PHE A 105 -45.19 20.40 -16.08
C PHE A 105 -43.73 20.39 -15.63
N ARG A 106 -43.26 21.51 -15.06
CA ARG A 106 -41.90 21.66 -14.56
C ARG A 106 -41.87 21.81 -13.04
N SER A 107 -42.74 22.67 -12.51
CA SER A 107 -42.80 22.91 -11.05
C SER A 107 -44.16 23.44 -10.61
N ALA A 108 -44.46 23.25 -9.32
CA ALA A 108 -45.55 23.91 -8.63
C ALA A 108 -45.01 24.67 -7.42
N GLU A 109 -45.56 25.84 -7.14
CA GLU A 109 -45.17 26.68 -6.02
C GLU A 109 -46.37 27.24 -5.26
N VAL A 110 -46.16 27.46 -3.96
CA VAL A 110 -47.09 28.12 -3.06
C VAL A 110 -46.30 29.05 -2.16
N ASP A 111 -46.67 30.33 -2.12
CA ASP A 111 -46.11 31.33 -1.22
C ASP A 111 -47.21 32.01 -0.40
N LEU A 112 -46.89 32.32 0.85
CA LEU A 112 -47.74 33.04 1.80
C LEU A 112 -46.95 34.17 2.44
N LEU A 113 -47.42 35.41 2.29
CA LEU A 113 -46.86 36.59 2.95
C LEU A 113 -47.84 37.07 4.02
N ILE A 114 -47.34 37.22 5.24
CA ILE A 114 -48.11 37.58 6.42
C ILE A 114 -47.58 38.91 6.97
N PRO A 115 -48.38 39.99 6.92
CA PRO A 115 -48.11 41.20 7.69
C PRO A 115 -48.09 40.91 9.19
N VAL A 116 -46.93 41.02 9.82
CA VAL A 116 -46.76 40.82 11.28
C VAL A 116 -46.99 42.13 12.01
N TRP A 117 -46.50 43.23 11.45
CA TRP A 117 -46.75 44.58 11.95
C TRP A 117 -46.86 45.55 10.78
N LYS A 118 -47.87 46.42 10.80
CA LYS A 118 -48.15 47.36 9.70
C LYS A 118 -48.61 48.69 10.26
N ASN A 119 -48.07 49.78 9.71
CA ASN A 119 -48.61 51.12 9.88
C ASN A 119 -48.77 51.80 8.51
N SER A 120 -49.04 53.11 8.49
CA SER A 120 -49.22 53.87 7.25
C SER A 120 -47.95 53.95 6.39
N SER A 121 -46.75 53.89 6.98
CA SER A 121 -45.47 54.14 6.30
C SER A 121 -44.54 52.93 6.27
N ALA A 122 -44.83 51.85 6.98
CA ALA A 122 -43.95 50.71 7.11
C ALA A 122 -44.70 49.39 7.33
N LEU A 123 -44.03 48.29 6.95
CA LEU A 123 -44.49 46.92 7.09
C LEU A 123 -43.34 46.02 7.54
N MET A 124 -43.58 45.23 8.59
CA MET A 124 -42.82 44.03 8.89
C MET A 124 -43.65 42.81 8.51
N PHE A 125 -43.06 41.86 7.82
CA PHE A 125 -43.75 40.66 7.32
C PHE A 125 -42.92 39.40 7.50
N GLY A 126 -43.62 38.27 7.61
CA GLY A 126 -43.07 36.93 7.41
C GLY A 126 -43.51 36.39 6.05
N GLN A 127 -42.65 35.64 5.37
CA GLN A 127 -42.98 34.99 4.10
C GLN A 127 -42.56 33.51 4.15
N PHE A 128 -43.47 32.64 3.77
CA PHE A 128 -43.27 31.20 3.68
C PHE A 128 -43.52 30.74 2.25
N GLY A 129 -42.71 29.80 1.77
CA GLY A 129 -42.82 29.26 0.43
C GLY A 129 -42.58 27.75 0.43
N LEU A 130 -43.27 27.05 -0.47
CA LEU A 130 -43.04 25.66 -0.79
C LEU A 130 -43.08 25.51 -2.31
N ARG A 131 -42.12 24.80 -2.87
CA ARG A 131 -42.08 24.52 -4.30
C ARG A 131 -41.51 23.15 -4.56
N THR A 132 -42.08 22.46 -5.53
CA THR A 132 -41.67 21.11 -5.94
C THR A 132 -41.45 21.08 -7.44
N HIS A 133 -40.48 20.28 -7.88
CA HIS A 133 -40.09 20.16 -9.27
C HIS A 133 -40.28 18.72 -9.76
N ASP A 134 -40.40 18.56 -11.08
CA ASP A 134 -40.30 17.25 -11.71
C ASP A 134 -38.85 16.71 -11.71
N ASN A 135 -38.63 15.48 -12.14
CA ASN A 135 -37.28 14.90 -12.10
C ASN A 135 -36.29 15.55 -13.08
N ASP A 136 -36.80 16.18 -14.16
CA ASP A 136 -35.97 16.84 -15.17
C ASP A 136 -35.58 18.27 -14.74
N SER A 137 -36.23 18.82 -13.70
CA SER A 137 -35.95 20.15 -13.14
C SER A 137 -35.50 20.05 -11.68
N PHE A 138 -34.32 20.58 -11.35
CA PHE A 138 -33.70 20.50 -10.03
C PHE A 138 -33.71 19.07 -9.44
N ASN A 139 -33.67 18.04 -10.28
CA ASN A 139 -33.67 16.62 -9.90
C ASN A 139 -34.84 16.22 -8.99
N GLY A 140 -36.02 16.81 -9.20
CA GLY A 140 -37.21 16.54 -8.40
C GLY A 140 -37.08 17.00 -6.94
N ARG A 141 -36.30 18.04 -6.68
CA ARG A 141 -36.17 18.64 -5.34
C ARG A 141 -37.44 19.39 -4.94
N THR A 142 -37.73 19.32 -3.64
CA THR A 142 -38.74 20.14 -2.97
C THR A 142 -38.02 21.14 -2.08
N PHE A 143 -38.24 22.42 -2.34
CA PHE A 143 -37.69 23.51 -1.55
C PHE A 143 -38.75 24.13 -0.65
N ILE A 144 -38.36 24.41 0.59
CA ILE A 144 -39.13 25.19 1.55
C ILE A 144 -38.36 26.48 1.82
N ASN A 145 -39.05 27.61 1.85
CA ASN A 145 -38.48 28.92 2.09
C ASN A 145 -39.18 29.56 3.28
N ALA A 146 -38.43 30.15 4.20
CA ALA A 146 -38.97 30.94 5.30
C ALA A 146 -38.13 32.21 5.46
N GLY A 147 -38.79 33.36 5.49
CA GLY A 147 -38.10 34.63 5.60
C GLY A 147 -38.89 35.69 6.34
N ILE A 148 -38.16 36.74 6.71
CA ILE A 148 -38.71 37.95 7.32
C ILE A 148 -38.21 39.15 6.54
N GLY A 149 -39.04 40.19 6.49
CA GLY A 149 -38.67 41.43 5.83
C GLY A 149 -39.28 42.65 6.49
N TYR A 150 -38.67 43.80 6.17
CA TYR A 150 -39.11 45.11 6.61
C TYR A 150 -39.10 46.05 5.42
N ARG A 151 -40.19 46.81 5.23
CA ARG A 151 -40.33 47.81 4.17
C ARG A 151 -40.78 49.13 4.77
N GLN A 152 -40.25 50.25 4.27
CA GLN A 152 -40.54 51.59 4.76
C GLN A 152 -40.59 52.62 3.64
N ASP A 153 -41.57 53.51 3.69
CA ASP A 153 -41.70 54.65 2.80
C ASP A 153 -40.61 55.69 3.10
N HIS A 154 -40.00 56.20 2.03
CA HIS A 154 -39.04 57.29 2.05
C HIS A 154 -39.29 58.22 0.85
N GLY A 155 -40.14 59.24 1.06
CA GLY A 155 -40.63 60.09 -0.02
C GLY A 155 -41.45 59.26 -1.03
N ASP A 156 -41.10 59.36 -2.31
CA ASP A 156 -41.75 58.60 -3.40
C ASP A 156 -41.27 57.14 -3.51
N TRP A 157 -40.38 56.71 -2.61
CA TRP A 157 -39.81 55.37 -2.63
C TRP A 157 -40.33 54.53 -1.48
N LEU A 158 -40.42 53.23 -1.69
CA LEU A 158 -40.57 52.23 -0.64
C LEU A 158 -39.31 51.37 -0.65
N LEU A 159 -38.55 51.38 0.44
CA LEU A 159 -37.30 50.64 0.56
C LEU A 159 -37.50 49.43 1.45
N GLY A 160 -36.87 48.31 1.11
CA GLY A 160 -37.03 47.04 1.80
C GLY A 160 -35.71 46.32 2.07
N VAL A 161 -35.70 45.57 3.16
CA VAL A 161 -34.66 44.60 3.52
C VAL A 161 -35.33 43.29 3.87
N ASN A 162 -34.73 42.16 3.48
CA ASN A 162 -35.26 40.84 3.81
C ASN A 162 -34.14 39.82 4.03
N THR A 163 -34.47 38.75 4.74
CA THR A 163 -33.60 37.60 4.95
C THR A 163 -34.40 36.32 4.86
N PHE A 164 -33.85 35.30 4.24
CA PHE A 164 -34.50 33.99 4.06
C PHE A 164 -33.57 32.83 4.43
N LEU A 165 -34.19 31.78 4.95
CA LEU A 165 -33.66 30.44 5.06
C LEU A 165 -34.39 29.56 4.03
N ASP A 166 -33.63 28.92 3.15
CA ASP A 166 -34.14 27.96 2.20
C ASP A 166 -33.64 26.56 2.56
N ALA A 167 -34.53 25.58 2.47
CA ALA A 167 -34.24 24.18 2.73
C ALA A 167 -34.63 23.31 1.54
N ASP A 168 -33.69 22.50 1.08
CA ASP A 168 -33.96 21.33 0.25
C ASP A 168 -34.29 20.14 1.14
N VAL A 169 -35.54 19.70 1.07
CA VAL A 169 -36.09 18.60 1.88
C VAL A 169 -35.56 17.25 1.40
N ARG A 170 -35.31 17.10 0.10
CA ARG A 170 -35.01 15.78 -0.49
C ARG A 170 -33.57 15.36 -0.22
N TYR A 171 -32.64 16.30 -0.33
CA TYR A 171 -31.20 16.03 -0.17
C TYR A 171 -30.55 16.80 0.99
N ASN A 172 -31.35 17.45 1.84
CA ASN A 172 -30.94 18.04 3.12
C ASN A 172 -29.89 19.16 2.97
N HIS A 173 -30.16 20.15 2.12
CA HIS A 173 -29.32 21.35 1.99
C HIS A 173 -30.01 22.59 2.53
N LEU A 174 -29.22 23.46 3.17
CA LEU A 174 -29.67 24.75 3.68
C LEU A 174 -28.91 25.88 3.00
N ARG A 175 -29.64 26.91 2.57
CA ARG A 175 -29.13 28.15 1.99
C ARG A 175 -29.67 29.34 2.74
N GLY A 176 -28.83 30.33 3.00
CA GLY A 176 -29.22 31.62 3.52
C GLY A 176 -29.26 32.66 2.41
N SER A 177 -30.08 33.70 2.57
CA SER A 177 -29.98 34.87 1.71
C SER A 177 -30.36 36.15 2.42
N VAL A 178 -29.81 37.26 1.91
CA VAL A 178 -30.15 38.62 2.29
C VAL A 178 -30.53 39.40 1.05
N GLY A 179 -31.57 40.22 1.14
CA GLY A 179 -32.12 40.96 0.01
C GLY A 179 -32.36 42.43 0.33
N LEU A 180 -32.19 43.27 -0.69
CA LEU A 180 -32.54 44.68 -0.70
C LEU A 180 -33.60 44.93 -1.76
N GLU A 181 -34.55 45.80 -1.47
CA GLU A 181 -35.65 46.14 -2.37
C GLU A 181 -35.81 47.66 -2.44
N ALA A 182 -36.09 48.18 -3.64
CA ALA A 182 -36.46 49.56 -3.87
C ALA A 182 -37.64 49.58 -4.84
N PHE A 183 -38.76 50.11 -4.37
CA PHE A 183 -39.98 50.29 -5.15
C PHE A 183 -40.21 51.78 -5.39
N ARG A 184 -40.67 52.08 -6.59
CA ARG A 184 -41.35 53.33 -6.95
C ARG A 184 -42.65 52.93 -7.63
N ASP A 185 -43.65 53.79 -7.69
CA ASP A 185 -44.91 53.45 -8.36
C ASP A 185 -44.66 52.76 -9.72
N THR A 186 -45.33 51.63 -9.90
CA THR A 186 -45.22 50.68 -11.04
C THR A 186 -43.85 50.07 -11.35
N ILE A 187 -42.79 50.34 -10.59
CA ILE A 187 -41.43 49.81 -10.82
C ILE A 187 -40.82 49.26 -9.52
N SER A 188 -40.23 48.07 -9.57
CA SER A 188 -39.41 47.50 -8.49
C SER A 188 -38.01 47.14 -8.97
N LEU A 189 -37.05 47.31 -8.08
CA LEU A 189 -35.69 46.82 -8.20
C LEU A 189 -35.37 46.00 -6.94
N SER A 190 -34.91 44.77 -7.10
CA SER A 190 -34.43 43.94 -6.00
C SER A 190 -33.03 43.42 -6.29
N GLY A 191 -32.26 43.18 -5.22
CA GLY A 191 -30.97 42.54 -5.29
C GLY A 191 -30.82 41.57 -4.13
N ASN A 192 -30.50 40.32 -4.41
CA ASN A 192 -30.42 39.26 -3.41
C ASN A 192 -29.06 38.57 -3.46
N TYR A 193 -28.51 38.29 -2.29
CA TYR A 193 -27.26 37.54 -2.14
C TYR A 193 -27.51 36.21 -1.45
N TYR A 194 -27.01 35.13 -2.04
CA TYR A 194 -27.21 33.75 -1.63
C TYR A 194 -25.91 33.14 -1.14
N PHE A 195 -25.96 32.44 -0.01
CA PHE A 195 -24.80 31.77 0.56
C PHE A 195 -25.17 30.39 1.14
N PRO A 196 -24.30 29.39 0.99
CA PRO A 196 -24.52 28.07 1.56
C PRO A 196 -24.45 28.12 3.09
N LEU A 197 -25.43 27.50 3.75
CA LEU A 197 -25.37 27.18 5.19
C LEU A 197 -24.95 25.73 5.41
N THR A 198 -25.26 24.85 4.45
CA THR A 198 -24.79 23.46 4.42
C THR A 198 -23.48 23.36 3.64
N ASN A 199 -22.52 22.65 4.22
CA ASN A 199 -21.25 22.35 3.54
C ASN A 199 -21.41 21.19 2.55
N TRP A 200 -20.37 20.90 1.79
CA TRP A 200 -20.30 19.77 0.85
C TRP A 200 -20.76 18.46 1.49
N LYS A 201 -21.67 17.78 0.80
CA LYS A 201 -22.17 16.45 1.12
C LYS A 201 -22.11 15.58 -0.12
N GLU A 202 -22.02 14.27 0.04
CA GLU A 202 -22.13 13.33 -1.08
C GLU A 202 -23.43 13.59 -1.87
N SER A 203 -23.29 13.76 -3.18
CA SER A 203 -24.42 13.92 -4.09
C SER A 203 -25.11 12.59 -4.27
N LYS A 204 -26.44 12.60 -4.17
CA LYS A 204 -27.30 11.46 -4.52
C LYS A 204 -27.85 11.55 -5.95
N VAL A 205 -27.44 12.58 -6.68
CA VAL A 205 -27.87 12.87 -8.05
C VAL A 205 -26.75 12.57 -9.04
N ILE A 206 -25.51 12.95 -8.71
CA ILE A 206 -24.35 12.74 -9.57
C ILE A 206 -23.34 11.86 -8.85
N ASP A 207 -23.10 10.66 -9.39
CA ASP A 207 -22.15 9.71 -8.82
C ASP A 207 -20.75 10.31 -8.69
N PHE A 208 -20.07 9.95 -7.60
CA PHE A 208 -18.70 10.37 -7.28
C PHE A 208 -18.50 11.89 -7.16
N HIS A 209 -19.58 12.63 -6.90
CA HIS A 209 -19.53 14.06 -6.62
C HIS A 209 -20.04 14.37 -5.21
N ASP A 210 -19.52 15.44 -4.65
CA ASP A 210 -20.20 16.14 -3.56
C ASP A 210 -21.03 17.29 -4.15
N GLU A 211 -22.09 17.69 -3.46
CA GLU A 211 -22.93 18.84 -3.78
C GLU A 211 -23.13 19.75 -2.56
N ARG A 212 -23.40 21.03 -2.82
CA ARG A 212 -23.86 22.03 -1.84
C ARG A 212 -24.61 23.16 -2.55
N PRO A 213 -25.33 24.04 -1.83
CA PRO A 213 -25.85 25.26 -2.44
C PRO A 213 -24.73 26.14 -3.00
N ALA A 214 -24.89 26.62 -4.22
CA ALA A 214 -23.98 27.57 -4.84
C ALA A 214 -24.12 28.95 -4.20
N GLN A 215 -22.99 29.62 -4.01
CA GLN A 215 -22.95 31.02 -3.63
C GLN A 215 -23.21 31.89 -4.86
N GLY A 216 -23.99 32.96 -4.73
CA GLY A 216 -24.32 33.81 -5.87
C GLY A 216 -25.16 35.01 -5.51
N PHE A 217 -25.57 35.76 -6.52
CA PHE A 217 -26.49 36.89 -6.37
C PHE A 217 -27.41 37.02 -7.57
N ASP A 218 -28.52 37.72 -7.38
CA ASP A 218 -29.37 38.21 -8.45
C ASP A 218 -29.67 39.70 -8.31
N ILE A 219 -30.02 40.31 -9.44
CA ILE A 219 -30.60 41.65 -9.54
C ILE A 219 -31.81 41.54 -10.44
N LYS A 220 -32.98 42.00 -9.98
CA LYS A 220 -34.24 41.96 -10.75
C LYS A 220 -34.86 43.34 -10.85
N ALA A 221 -35.25 43.72 -12.05
CA ALA A 221 -36.04 44.91 -12.31
C ALA A 221 -37.38 44.49 -12.91
N LYS A 222 -38.49 44.94 -12.32
CA LYS A 222 -39.84 44.65 -12.79
C LYS A 222 -40.64 45.93 -12.89
N GLY A 223 -41.55 46.00 -13.85
CA GLY A 223 -42.51 47.10 -13.86
C GLY A 223 -43.64 46.92 -14.85
N SER A 224 -44.62 47.79 -14.73
CA SER A 224 -45.72 47.95 -15.68
C SER A 224 -45.88 49.42 -16.07
N LEU A 225 -46.46 49.67 -17.24
CA LEU A 225 -46.79 51.03 -17.65
C LEU A 225 -48.11 51.44 -17.00
N PRO A 226 -48.23 52.66 -16.46
CA PRO A 226 -49.49 53.13 -15.86
C PRO A 226 -50.71 53.09 -16.80
N SER A 227 -50.49 53.21 -18.11
CA SER A 227 -51.54 53.14 -19.14
C SER A 227 -52.00 51.71 -19.47
N VAL A 228 -51.19 50.69 -19.16
CA VAL A 228 -51.49 49.27 -19.39
C VAL A 228 -51.08 48.43 -18.17
N PRO A 229 -51.71 48.65 -17.00
CA PRO A 229 -51.33 48.00 -15.74
C PRO A 229 -51.50 46.47 -15.74
N TRP A 230 -52.29 45.93 -16.67
CA TRP A 230 -52.46 44.50 -16.88
C TRP A 230 -51.28 43.84 -17.62
N ILE A 231 -50.29 44.60 -18.09
CA ILE A 231 -49.06 44.06 -18.72
C ILE A 231 -47.83 44.49 -17.91
N GLY A 232 -47.03 43.52 -17.50
CA GLY A 232 -45.76 43.72 -16.82
C GLY A 232 -44.58 43.20 -17.63
N ALA A 233 -43.41 43.75 -17.36
CA ALA A 233 -42.12 43.27 -17.85
C ALA A 233 -41.16 43.06 -16.68
N GLU A 234 -40.29 42.06 -16.81
CA GLU A 234 -39.28 41.70 -15.82
C GLU A 234 -37.96 41.40 -16.53
N LEU A 235 -36.87 41.91 -15.97
CA LEU A 235 -35.50 41.61 -16.36
C LEU A 235 -34.74 41.14 -15.12
N ALA A 236 -34.00 40.04 -15.22
CA ALA A 236 -33.13 39.59 -14.14
C ALA A 236 -31.74 39.22 -14.64
N LEU A 237 -30.75 39.55 -13.82
CA LEU A 237 -29.36 39.12 -13.98
C LEU A 237 -28.99 38.28 -12.76
N GLU A 238 -28.45 37.08 -12.99
CA GLU A 238 -28.01 36.17 -11.94
C GLU A 238 -26.56 35.75 -12.18
N LYS A 239 -25.78 35.62 -11.09
CA LYS A 239 -24.40 35.12 -11.14
C LYS A 239 -24.15 34.18 -9.97
N TYR A 240 -23.60 33.01 -10.26
CA TYR A 240 -23.17 32.05 -9.24
C TYR A 240 -21.69 31.72 -9.39
N TYR A 241 -21.09 31.30 -8.28
CA TYR A 241 -19.66 31.00 -8.17
C TYR A 241 -19.46 29.52 -7.88
N GLY A 242 -18.49 28.91 -8.58
CA GLY A 242 -18.13 27.51 -8.46
C GLY A 242 -17.59 26.92 -9.75
N ASP A 243 -16.89 25.79 -9.65
CA ASP A 243 -16.30 25.13 -10.82
C ASP A 243 -17.33 24.34 -11.63
N LYS A 244 -18.32 23.74 -10.96
CA LYS A 244 -19.42 23.00 -11.58
C LYS A 244 -20.75 23.41 -10.94
N VAL A 245 -21.42 24.40 -11.52
CA VAL A 245 -22.70 24.94 -11.01
C VAL A 245 -23.81 24.65 -12.00
N ASP A 246 -24.96 24.21 -11.48
CA ASP A 246 -26.19 24.01 -12.27
C ASP A 246 -27.16 25.18 -12.06
N ILE A 247 -27.02 26.22 -12.88
CA ILE A 247 -27.80 27.47 -12.77
C ILE A 247 -29.25 27.35 -13.28
N LEU A 248 -29.54 26.36 -14.13
CA LEU A 248 -30.87 26.13 -14.70
C LEU A 248 -31.61 25.00 -13.96
N GLY A 249 -30.91 24.19 -13.17
CA GLY A 249 -31.47 23.01 -12.53
C GLY A 249 -31.76 21.93 -13.57
N ASN A 250 -30.91 21.75 -14.58
CA ASN A 250 -31.12 20.81 -15.69
C ASN A 250 -29.91 19.90 -15.94
N ASP A 251 -29.07 19.71 -14.92
CA ASP A 251 -27.83 18.91 -14.95
C ASP A 251 -26.70 19.48 -15.82
N THR A 252 -26.86 20.68 -16.39
CA THR A 252 -25.81 21.34 -17.18
C THR A 252 -24.83 22.09 -16.26
N LEU A 253 -23.73 21.42 -15.93
CA LEU A 253 -22.71 21.96 -15.02
C LEU A 253 -21.75 22.93 -15.73
N THR A 254 -21.61 24.13 -15.19
CA THR A 254 -20.78 25.17 -15.77
C THR A 254 -19.95 25.93 -14.74
N LYS A 255 -18.81 26.48 -15.17
CA LYS A 255 -17.91 27.24 -14.31
C LYS A 255 -18.36 28.68 -14.19
N ASN A 256 -18.58 29.15 -12.96
CA ASN A 256 -19.02 30.50 -12.62
C ASN A 256 -20.13 31.03 -13.56
N PRO A 257 -21.28 30.34 -13.68
CA PRO A 257 -22.29 30.71 -14.66
C PRO A 257 -22.96 32.03 -14.33
N GLN A 258 -23.45 32.67 -15.38
CA GLN A 258 -24.30 33.84 -15.31
C GLN A 258 -25.51 33.63 -16.20
N ALA A 259 -26.65 34.18 -15.80
CA ALA A 259 -27.87 34.13 -16.60
C ALA A 259 -28.51 35.51 -16.72
N LEU A 260 -29.01 35.81 -17.91
CA LEU A 260 -29.88 36.94 -18.19
C LEU A 260 -31.27 36.39 -18.51
N SER A 261 -32.31 36.92 -17.86
CA SER A 261 -33.69 36.55 -18.18
C SER A 261 -34.55 37.77 -18.45
N GLY A 262 -35.52 37.56 -19.33
CA GLY A 262 -36.57 38.53 -19.65
C GLY A 262 -37.92 37.83 -19.66
N ALA A 263 -38.92 38.45 -19.03
CA ALA A 263 -40.27 37.91 -18.99
C ALA A 263 -41.32 39.01 -19.16
N VAL A 264 -42.45 38.63 -19.75
CA VAL A 264 -43.67 39.45 -19.85
C VAL A 264 -44.75 38.77 -19.02
N SER A 265 -45.51 39.55 -18.26
CA SER A 265 -46.68 39.06 -17.55
C SER A 265 -47.96 39.75 -18.00
N TRP A 266 -49.06 39.00 -17.96
CA TRP A 266 -50.39 39.48 -18.26
C TRP A 266 -51.35 39.14 -17.11
N ARG A 267 -52.05 40.15 -16.61
CA ARG A 267 -53.00 40.06 -15.49
C ARG A 267 -54.39 40.49 -15.96
N PRO A 268 -55.24 39.59 -16.47
CA PRO A 268 -56.59 39.94 -16.91
C PRO A 268 -57.49 40.41 -15.75
N VAL A 269 -57.24 39.89 -14.56
CA VAL A 269 -57.92 40.22 -13.29
C VAL A 269 -56.86 40.19 -12.17
N PRO A 270 -57.07 40.86 -11.02
CA PRO A 270 -56.06 40.88 -9.95
C PRO A 270 -55.61 39.49 -9.46
N ILE A 271 -56.51 38.50 -9.44
CA ILE A 271 -56.22 37.16 -8.93
C ILE A 271 -55.44 36.26 -9.90
N VAL A 272 -55.40 36.55 -11.20
CA VAL A 272 -54.75 35.67 -12.19
C VAL A 272 -53.59 36.39 -12.87
N GLU A 273 -52.44 35.73 -12.95
CA GLU A 273 -51.28 36.19 -13.72
C GLU A 273 -50.76 35.07 -14.62
N PHE A 274 -50.61 35.37 -15.89
CA PHE A 274 -49.87 34.55 -16.85
C PHE A 274 -48.50 35.18 -17.04
N LYS A 275 -47.43 34.38 -16.98
CA LYS A 275 -46.06 34.83 -17.23
C LYS A 275 -45.45 33.99 -18.34
N ALA A 276 -44.76 34.64 -19.27
CA ALA A 276 -43.96 33.99 -20.29
C ALA A 276 -42.59 34.68 -20.36
N GLY A 277 -41.52 33.90 -20.34
CA GLY A 277 -40.18 34.42 -20.31
C GLY A 277 -39.15 33.48 -20.91
N TYR A 278 -37.92 33.99 -20.96
CA TYR A 278 -36.77 33.28 -21.48
C TYR A 278 -35.57 33.61 -20.61
N LYS A 279 -34.79 32.58 -20.26
CA LYS A 279 -33.57 32.67 -19.47
C LYS A 279 -32.42 32.10 -20.28
N ASP A 280 -31.40 32.90 -20.51
CA ASP A 280 -30.17 32.52 -21.21
C ASP A 280 -29.00 32.50 -20.22
N ALA A 281 -28.39 31.32 -20.05
CA ALA A 281 -27.23 31.09 -19.19
C ALA A 281 -25.92 30.89 -19.99
N GLY A 282 -25.90 31.26 -21.27
CA GLY A 282 -24.73 31.13 -22.14
C GLY A 282 -24.29 29.67 -22.27
N SER A 283 -23.10 29.34 -21.76
CA SER A 283 -22.61 27.94 -21.74
C SER A 283 -23.46 27.00 -20.90
N GLY A 284 -24.30 27.52 -20.00
CA GLY A 284 -25.27 26.74 -19.22
C GLY A 284 -26.53 26.37 -20.00
N GLY A 285 -26.66 26.84 -21.24
CA GLY A 285 -27.84 26.65 -22.08
C GLY A 285 -28.89 27.75 -21.87
N SER A 286 -30.07 27.52 -22.42
CA SER A 286 -31.18 28.48 -22.37
C SER A 286 -32.51 27.77 -22.18
N GLN A 287 -33.47 28.46 -21.59
CA GLN A 287 -34.77 27.89 -21.25
C GLN A 287 -35.92 28.88 -21.46
N GLY A 288 -37.01 28.39 -22.05
CA GLY A 288 -38.30 29.09 -22.07
C GLY A 288 -39.09 28.76 -20.82
N GLU A 289 -39.74 29.74 -20.22
CA GLU A 289 -40.49 29.58 -18.98
C GLU A 289 -41.91 30.14 -19.15
N GLY A 290 -42.92 29.31 -18.93
CA GLY A 290 -44.31 29.74 -18.82
C GLY A 290 -44.82 29.50 -17.41
N SER A 291 -45.60 30.41 -16.83
CA SER A 291 -46.27 30.15 -15.56
C SER A 291 -47.69 30.70 -15.50
N ILE A 292 -48.52 30.05 -14.70
CA ILE A 292 -49.86 30.49 -14.35
C ILE A 292 -49.90 30.63 -12.84
N ASN A 293 -50.17 31.84 -12.36
CA ASN A 293 -50.17 32.17 -10.94
C ASN A 293 -51.56 32.67 -10.50
N ILE A 294 -51.99 32.19 -9.34
CA ILE A 294 -53.19 32.61 -8.62
C ILE A 294 -52.75 33.43 -7.41
N ASN A 295 -53.05 34.73 -7.41
CA ASN A 295 -52.66 35.69 -6.39
C ASN A 295 -53.89 36.12 -5.56
N TYR A 296 -54.11 35.49 -4.42
CA TYR A 296 -55.26 35.78 -3.56
C TYR A 296 -54.87 36.72 -2.42
N ALA A 297 -55.56 37.86 -2.32
CA ALA A 297 -55.41 38.81 -1.24
C ALA A 297 -56.50 38.58 -0.17
N PHE A 298 -56.09 38.12 1.02
CA PHE A 298 -57.02 37.99 2.15
C PHE A 298 -57.55 39.38 2.57
N GLY A 299 -58.80 39.44 3.01
CA GLY A 299 -59.49 40.69 3.36
C GLY A 299 -60.01 41.53 2.19
N THR A 300 -59.68 41.19 0.94
CA THR A 300 -60.25 41.85 -0.26
C THR A 300 -61.44 41.02 -0.79
N PRO A 301 -62.61 41.63 -1.07
CA PRO A 301 -63.75 40.88 -1.64
C PRO A 301 -63.36 40.13 -2.91
N LEU A 302 -63.80 38.87 -3.04
CA LEU A 302 -63.51 38.06 -4.22
C LEU A 302 -64.03 38.73 -5.51
N SER A 303 -65.14 39.46 -5.44
CA SER A 303 -65.67 40.26 -6.55
C SER A 303 -64.65 41.27 -7.08
N ASP A 304 -63.95 41.98 -6.19
CA ASP A 304 -62.92 42.96 -6.57
C ASP A 304 -61.69 42.27 -7.18
N GLN A 305 -61.38 41.06 -6.74
CA GLN A 305 -60.23 40.29 -7.24
C GLN A 305 -60.50 39.61 -8.59
N LEU A 306 -61.77 39.46 -8.97
CA LEU A 306 -62.23 38.94 -10.25
C LEU A 306 -62.65 40.05 -11.24
N ASP A 307 -62.63 41.31 -10.83
CA ASP A 307 -62.98 42.45 -11.67
C ASP A 307 -61.76 42.96 -12.43
N SER A 308 -61.81 42.91 -13.76
CA SER A 308 -60.72 43.36 -14.63
C SER A 308 -60.45 44.86 -14.52
N SER A 309 -61.44 45.68 -14.14
CA SER A 309 -61.25 47.11 -13.90
C SER A 309 -60.42 47.42 -12.65
N ARG A 310 -60.22 46.42 -11.79
CA ARG A 310 -59.42 46.50 -10.55
C ARG A 310 -57.95 46.16 -10.77
N VAL A 311 -57.56 45.85 -12.01
CA VAL A 311 -56.15 45.79 -12.42
C VAL A 311 -55.66 47.23 -12.62
N VAL A 312 -55.27 47.87 -11.52
CA VAL A 312 -54.79 49.26 -11.49
C VAL A 312 -53.27 49.35 -11.38
N PRO A 313 -52.64 50.48 -11.75
CA PRO A 313 -51.21 50.68 -11.58
C PRO A 313 -50.77 50.46 -10.14
N ALA A 314 -49.68 49.71 -9.96
CA ALA A 314 -49.13 49.44 -8.63
C ALA A 314 -48.62 50.74 -7.99
N THR A 315 -48.96 50.94 -6.73
CA THR A 315 -48.47 52.06 -5.90
C THR A 315 -47.54 51.52 -4.81
N ASN A 316 -46.75 52.38 -4.19
CA ASN A 316 -46.00 51.98 -2.98
C ASN A 316 -46.90 51.39 -1.89
N ALA A 317 -48.15 51.88 -1.75
CA ALA A 317 -49.12 51.32 -0.81
C ALA A 317 -49.48 49.86 -1.12
N SER A 318 -49.66 49.49 -2.39
CA SER A 318 -49.88 48.10 -2.80
C SER A 318 -48.59 47.26 -2.78
N ASN A 319 -47.45 47.86 -3.13
CA ASN A 319 -46.15 47.19 -3.15
C ASN A 319 -45.67 46.79 -1.75
N LYS A 320 -46.13 47.46 -0.68
CA LYS A 320 -45.83 47.07 0.69
C LYS A 320 -46.07 45.59 0.95
N THR A 321 -47.15 45.01 0.43
CA THR A 321 -47.49 43.59 0.63
C THR A 321 -47.12 42.69 -0.54
N ALA A 322 -46.35 43.17 -1.54
CA ALA A 322 -45.88 42.33 -2.64
C ALA A 322 -44.97 41.20 -2.13
N PHE A 323 -44.99 40.02 -2.75
CA PHE A 323 -44.00 38.99 -2.43
C PHE A 323 -42.58 39.48 -2.72
N VAL A 324 -41.60 38.99 -1.97
CA VAL A 324 -40.19 39.31 -2.22
C VAL A 324 -39.74 38.74 -3.57
N ASP A 325 -39.17 39.59 -4.42
CA ASP A 325 -38.65 39.22 -5.74
C ASP A 325 -37.22 38.67 -5.59
N ARG A 326 -37.10 37.34 -5.51
CA ARG A 326 -35.84 36.58 -5.37
C ARG A 326 -35.89 35.25 -6.14
N ASN A 327 -34.78 34.53 -6.22
CA ASN A 327 -34.73 33.15 -6.68
C ASN A 327 -34.90 32.20 -5.48
N ASN A 328 -36.09 31.63 -5.35
CA ASN A 328 -36.41 30.72 -4.25
C ASN A 328 -35.95 29.27 -4.48
N ASN A 329 -35.47 28.95 -5.68
CA ASN A 329 -34.84 27.67 -5.98
C ASN A 329 -33.38 27.68 -5.54
N ILE A 330 -32.92 26.57 -4.97
CA ILE A 330 -31.54 26.41 -4.53
C ILE A 330 -30.70 25.96 -5.72
N VAL A 331 -29.94 26.88 -6.30
CA VAL A 331 -28.90 26.57 -7.29
C VAL A 331 -27.79 25.76 -6.61
N MET A 332 -27.39 24.66 -7.22
CA MET A 332 -26.42 23.72 -6.64
C MET A 332 -25.05 23.85 -7.32
N GLU A 333 -24.00 23.69 -6.51
CA GLU A 333 -22.61 23.52 -6.94
C GLU A 333 -22.17 22.08 -6.64
N PHE A 334 -21.39 21.50 -7.53
CA PHE A 334 -20.85 20.15 -7.49
C PHE A 334 -19.32 20.17 -7.50
N ARG A 335 -18.70 19.15 -6.89
CA ARG A 335 -17.27 18.90 -7.03
C ARG A 335 -17.01 17.40 -7.10
N GLU A 336 -16.01 16.99 -7.86
CA GLU A 336 -15.59 15.59 -7.85
C GLU A 336 -15.00 15.23 -6.48
N GLN A 337 -15.32 14.02 -6.02
CA GLN A 337 -14.72 13.47 -4.81
C GLN A 337 -13.26 13.14 -5.06
N ALA A 338 -12.41 13.33 -4.05
CA ALA A 338 -11.01 12.93 -4.16
C ALA A 338 -10.89 11.42 -4.38
N SER A 339 -9.99 11.02 -5.27
CA SER A 339 -9.59 9.63 -5.41
C SER A 339 -9.07 9.10 -4.07
N LYS A 340 -9.54 7.92 -3.71
CA LYS A 340 -9.07 7.17 -2.54
C LYS A 340 -8.74 5.78 -3.01
N ILE A 341 -7.45 5.47 -3.08
CA ILE A 341 -6.91 4.16 -3.44
C ILE A 341 -6.20 3.61 -2.22
N SER A 342 -6.53 2.39 -1.84
CA SER A 342 -5.86 1.63 -0.80
C SER A 342 -5.45 0.29 -1.38
N VAL A 343 -4.19 -0.09 -1.14
CA VAL A 343 -3.62 -1.37 -1.57
C VAL A 343 -3.20 -2.13 -0.33
N ASN A 344 -3.65 -3.38 -0.22
CA ASN A 344 -3.25 -4.29 0.84
C ASN A 344 -2.72 -5.58 0.19
N ALA A 345 -1.58 -6.07 0.66
CA ALA A 345 -1.01 -7.33 0.20
C ALA A 345 -0.34 -8.02 1.39
N LEU A 346 -0.45 -9.34 1.42
CA LEU A 346 0.13 -10.14 2.49
C LEU A 346 1.63 -10.41 2.22
N PRO A 347 2.46 -10.50 3.26
CA PRO A 347 3.81 -11.07 3.16
C PRO A 347 3.80 -12.42 2.45
N VAL A 348 4.81 -12.66 1.64
CA VAL A 348 4.97 -13.91 0.89
C VAL A 348 6.18 -14.66 1.47
N SER A 349 6.04 -15.98 1.61
CA SER A 349 7.15 -16.84 2.02
C SER A 349 7.09 -18.15 1.26
N GLY A 350 8.25 -18.70 0.89
CA GLY A 350 8.36 -19.99 0.25
C GLY A 350 9.80 -20.42 0.08
N VAL A 351 10.02 -21.63 -0.44
CA VAL A 351 11.36 -22.15 -0.72
C VAL A 351 11.84 -21.71 -2.11
N ALA A 352 13.15 -21.59 -2.28
CA ALA A 352 13.77 -21.26 -3.55
C ALA A 352 13.28 -22.18 -4.69
N GLY A 353 12.91 -21.60 -5.83
CA GLY A 353 12.35 -22.30 -7.00
C GLY A 353 10.86 -22.63 -6.91
N GLN A 354 10.20 -22.43 -5.76
CA GLN A 354 8.76 -22.64 -5.62
C GLN A 354 7.97 -21.55 -6.34
N THR A 355 6.88 -21.93 -7.03
CA THR A 355 5.89 -20.98 -7.53
C THR A 355 4.81 -20.73 -6.47
N VAL A 356 4.64 -19.47 -6.09
CA VAL A 356 3.62 -18.99 -5.14
C VAL A 356 2.64 -18.07 -5.85
N THR A 357 1.42 -17.94 -5.32
CA THR A 357 0.41 -17.01 -5.85
C THR A 357 0.41 -15.75 -4.99
N LEU A 358 0.55 -14.59 -5.62
CA LEU A 358 0.43 -13.30 -4.95
C LEU A 358 -1.04 -13.06 -4.61
N HIS A 359 -1.30 -12.39 -3.47
CA HIS A 359 -2.66 -12.01 -3.09
C HIS A 359 -2.65 -10.55 -2.64
N ALA A 360 -3.17 -9.69 -3.50
CA ALA A 360 -3.33 -8.27 -3.24
C ALA A 360 -4.79 -7.84 -3.40
N GLY A 361 -5.27 -7.06 -2.44
CA GLY A 361 -6.58 -6.41 -2.46
C GLY A 361 -6.43 -4.92 -2.77
N ILE A 362 -7.26 -4.42 -3.69
CA ILE A 362 -7.37 -2.99 -3.97
C ILE A 362 -8.77 -2.52 -3.57
N SER A 363 -8.83 -1.42 -2.83
CA SER A 363 -10.04 -0.64 -2.64
C SER A 363 -9.83 0.73 -3.29
N SER A 364 -10.61 1.04 -4.32
CA SER A 364 -10.54 2.31 -5.03
C SER A 364 -11.93 2.90 -5.22
N ARG A 365 -12.08 4.22 -5.00
CA ARG A 365 -13.34 4.94 -5.27
C ARG A 365 -13.69 4.90 -6.77
N TYR A 366 -12.69 5.11 -7.62
CA TYR A 366 -12.84 5.07 -9.07
C TYR A 366 -12.35 3.72 -9.63
N PRO A 367 -12.90 3.25 -10.76
CA PRO A 367 -12.42 2.03 -11.40
C PRO A 367 -10.90 2.05 -11.63
N VAL A 368 -10.23 0.94 -11.34
CA VAL A 368 -8.79 0.77 -11.56
C VAL A 368 -8.52 0.63 -13.05
N SER A 369 -7.60 1.42 -13.58
CA SER A 369 -7.22 1.44 -15.01
C SER A 369 -5.91 0.69 -15.27
N LYS A 370 -4.99 0.65 -14.29
CA LYS A 370 -3.67 0.03 -14.45
C LYS A 370 -3.13 -0.51 -13.12
N ILE A 371 -2.47 -1.67 -13.19
CA ILE A 371 -1.80 -2.34 -12.07
C ILE A 371 -0.39 -2.70 -12.54
N GLU A 372 0.61 -2.43 -11.71
CA GLU A 372 2.02 -2.71 -12.02
C GLU A 372 2.73 -3.23 -10.77
N TRP A 373 3.16 -4.49 -10.82
CA TRP A 373 4.11 -5.04 -9.86
C TRP A 373 5.53 -4.59 -10.18
N PHE A 374 6.30 -4.23 -9.15
CA PHE A 374 7.72 -3.93 -9.26
C PHE A 374 8.45 -4.22 -7.94
N GLY A 375 9.78 -4.34 -7.97
CA GLY A 375 10.56 -4.70 -6.79
C GLY A 375 11.97 -5.14 -7.16
N ASP A 376 12.54 -6.02 -6.34
CA ASP A 376 13.86 -6.60 -6.59
C ASP A 376 13.88 -7.39 -7.91
N GLN A 377 14.98 -7.26 -8.66
CA GLN A 377 15.09 -7.80 -10.01
C GLN A 377 14.92 -9.32 -10.06
N GLU A 378 15.44 -10.04 -9.06
CA GLU A 378 15.32 -11.49 -8.96
C GLU A 378 13.88 -11.96 -8.81
N LEU A 379 13.02 -11.17 -8.15
CA LEU A 379 11.59 -11.46 -8.09
C LEU A 379 10.89 -11.12 -9.41
N MET A 380 11.23 -9.97 -10.01
CA MET A 380 10.61 -9.54 -11.27
C MET A 380 10.90 -10.52 -12.42
N ALA A 381 12.05 -11.18 -12.42
CA ALA A 381 12.39 -12.21 -13.39
C ALA A 381 11.51 -13.47 -13.28
N GLY A 382 10.97 -13.76 -12.09
CA GLY A 382 10.07 -14.89 -11.84
C GLY A 382 8.58 -14.55 -11.89
N LEU A 383 8.22 -13.28 -12.13
CA LEU A 383 6.84 -12.84 -12.14
C LEU A 383 6.18 -13.13 -13.50
N HIS A 384 5.03 -13.82 -13.49
CA HIS A 384 4.37 -14.23 -14.73
C HIS A 384 3.55 -13.11 -15.39
N ASP A 385 2.71 -12.40 -14.63
CA ASP A 385 1.84 -11.34 -15.14
C ASP A 385 1.90 -10.09 -14.25
N PRO A 386 2.65 -9.05 -14.63
CA PRO A 386 2.80 -7.84 -13.82
C PRO A 386 1.51 -7.00 -13.72
N SER A 387 0.47 -7.33 -14.47
CA SER A 387 -0.82 -6.63 -14.47
C SER A 387 -1.91 -7.31 -13.63
N ASN A 388 -1.64 -8.51 -13.10
CA ASN A 388 -2.61 -9.30 -12.34
C ASN A 388 -2.30 -9.28 -10.84
N LEU A 389 -3.30 -8.94 -10.02
CA LEU A 389 -3.17 -8.94 -8.55
C LEU A 389 -2.93 -10.31 -7.95
N ASN A 390 -3.36 -11.36 -8.65
CA ASN A 390 -3.14 -12.75 -8.28
C ASN A 390 -2.15 -13.43 -9.21
N SER A 391 -1.15 -12.68 -9.71
CA SER A 391 -0.08 -13.27 -10.51
C SER A 391 0.65 -14.36 -9.72
N SER A 392 1.04 -15.41 -10.42
CA SER A 392 2.03 -16.35 -9.90
C SER A 392 3.43 -15.73 -9.96
N LEU A 393 4.24 -16.06 -8.97
CA LEU A 393 5.63 -15.66 -8.82
C LEU A 393 6.46 -16.91 -8.54
N THR A 394 7.40 -17.22 -9.42
CA THR A 394 8.43 -18.22 -9.15
C THR A 394 9.53 -17.59 -8.32
N LEU A 395 9.73 -18.08 -7.10
CA LEU A 395 10.75 -17.55 -6.19
C LEU A 395 12.15 -17.86 -6.75
N PRO A 396 13.09 -16.89 -6.68
CA PRO A 396 14.41 -17.05 -7.27
C PRO A 396 15.19 -18.18 -6.59
N ASN A 397 16.07 -18.82 -7.35
CA ASN A 397 17.07 -19.70 -6.76
C ASN A 397 18.07 -18.86 -5.97
N LEU A 398 18.32 -19.26 -4.73
CA LEU A 398 19.34 -18.62 -3.91
C LEU A 398 20.75 -19.08 -4.35
N PRO A 399 21.76 -18.20 -4.31
CA PRO A 399 23.17 -18.58 -4.43
C PRO A 399 23.56 -19.65 -3.40
N LEU A 400 24.52 -20.52 -3.74
CA LEU A 400 24.88 -21.70 -2.92
C LEU A 400 25.59 -21.36 -1.59
N ASP A 401 26.19 -20.18 -1.51
CA ASP A 401 26.82 -19.58 -0.32
C ASP A 401 25.78 -19.02 0.67
N ILE A 402 24.52 -18.84 0.26
CA ILE A 402 23.43 -18.44 1.14
C ILE A 402 22.95 -19.64 1.97
N THR A 403 23.04 -19.48 3.29
CA THR A 403 22.73 -20.53 4.28
C THR A 403 21.48 -20.25 5.10
N HIS A 404 20.89 -19.06 4.92
CA HIS A 404 19.70 -18.59 5.62
C HIS A 404 18.67 -18.05 4.62
N SER A 405 17.44 -17.82 5.10
CA SER A 405 16.44 -17.16 4.27
C SER A 405 16.89 -15.75 3.86
N LYS A 406 16.65 -15.38 2.60
CA LYS A 406 16.87 -14.02 2.09
C LYS A 406 15.52 -13.32 1.92
N GLU A 407 15.45 -12.07 2.34
CA GLU A 407 14.26 -11.25 2.19
C GLU A 407 14.40 -10.30 0.99
N TYR A 408 13.35 -10.24 0.19
CA TYR A 408 13.20 -9.37 -0.98
C TYR A 408 11.99 -8.44 -0.80
N GLY A 409 11.91 -7.38 -1.59
CA GLY A 409 10.82 -6.41 -1.58
C GLY A 409 10.02 -6.42 -2.89
N LEU A 410 8.70 -6.50 -2.77
CA LEU A 410 7.74 -6.20 -3.84
C LEU A 410 6.91 -4.98 -3.49
N PHE A 411 6.39 -4.35 -4.53
CA PHE A 411 5.51 -3.20 -4.49
C PHE A 411 4.49 -3.33 -5.60
N ILE A 412 3.34 -2.70 -5.40
CA ILE A 412 2.29 -2.60 -6.40
C ILE A 412 1.99 -1.14 -6.61
N LYS A 413 2.05 -0.67 -7.85
CA LYS A 413 1.52 0.63 -8.25
C LYS A 413 0.16 0.44 -8.90
N VAL A 414 -0.83 1.16 -8.37
CA VAL A 414 -2.21 1.12 -8.85
C VAL A 414 -2.58 2.50 -9.37
N THR A 415 -3.16 2.56 -10.55
CA THR A 415 -3.69 3.81 -11.14
C THR A 415 -5.18 3.66 -11.39
N ASP A 416 -5.95 4.67 -11.00
CA ASP A 416 -7.39 4.71 -11.27
C ASP A 416 -7.72 5.36 -12.63
N SER A 417 -8.99 5.34 -13.00
CA SER A 417 -9.51 5.97 -14.22
C SER A 417 -9.46 7.49 -14.22
N ARG A 418 -9.09 8.14 -13.09
CA ARG A 418 -8.83 9.58 -12.99
C ARG A 418 -7.34 9.90 -13.14
N GLY A 419 -6.50 8.89 -13.35
CA GLY A 419 -5.04 9.04 -13.51
C GLY A 419 -4.30 9.19 -12.18
N ASN A 420 -4.98 9.02 -11.04
CA ASN A 420 -4.34 9.07 -9.73
C ASN A 420 -3.67 7.72 -9.46
N SER A 421 -2.40 7.76 -9.02
CA SER A 421 -1.63 6.55 -8.70
C SER A 421 -1.23 6.50 -7.23
N VAL A 422 -1.29 5.31 -6.64
CA VAL A 422 -0.76 5.00 -5.31
C VAL A 422 0.14 3.77 -5.40
N THR A 423 1.26 3.81 -4.68
CA THR A 423 2.16 2.67 -4.49
C THR A 423 1.88 2.05 -3.12
N SER A 424 1.84 0.72 -3.05
CA SER A 424 1.71 0.01 -1.79
C SER A 424 2.92 0.23 -0.87
N GLU A 425 2.76 -0.08 0.41
CA GLU A 425 3.90 -0.34 1.29
C GLU A 425 4.73 -1.53 0.75
N ARG A 426 5.96 -1.67 1.26
CA ARG A 426 6.85 -2.78 0.91
C ARG A 426 6.22 -4.10 1.32
N ILE A 427 6.05 -5.00 0.35
CA ILE A 427 5.58 -6.36 0.54
C ILE A 427 6.81 -7.25 0.71
N PRO A 428 7.08 -7.76 1.93
CA PRO A 428 8.25 -8.60 2.15
C PRO A 428 8.02 -9.99 1.52
N VAL A 429 9.04 -10.47 0.81
CA VAL A 429 9.08 -11.81 0.23
C VAL A 429 10.27 -12.56 0.81
N VAL A 430 9.99 -13.54 1.67
CA VAL A 430 11.03 -14.35 2.33
C VAL A 430 11.26 -15.63 1.53
N VAL A 431 12.46 -15.78 0.97
CA VAL A 431 12.86 -16.97 0.21
C VAL A 431 13.75 -17.83 1.11
N GLN A 432 13.30 -19.04 1.39
CA GLN A 432 14.02 -20.03 2.18
C GLN A 432 14.93 -20.88 1.28
N VAL A 433 16.06 -21.35 1.83
CA VAL A 433 16.96 -22.26 1.13
C VAL A 433 16.23 -23.56 0.83
N ASN A 434 16.32 -24.04 -0.42
CA ASN A 434 15.77 -25.33 -0.81
C ASN A 434 16.86 -26.41 -0.80
N PRO A 435 16.87 -27.32 0.20
CA PRO A 435 17.90 -28.34 0.35
C PRO A 435 17.94 -29.34 -0.82
N ASP A 436 16.82 -29.54 -1.51
CA ASP A 436 16.72 -30.52 -2.61
C ASP A 436 17.33 -30.01 -3.92
N THR A 437 17.67 -28.71 -3.98
CA THR A 437 18.24 -28.07 -5.18
C THR A 437 19.76 -28.15 -5.25
N PHE A 438 20.42 -28.74 -4.25
CA PHE A 438 21.86 -28.95 -4.26
C PHE A 438 22.22 -30.27 -3.58
N ARG A 439 23.41 -30.77 -3.85
CA ARG A 439 24.02 -31.92 -3.17
C ARG A 439 25.16 -31.42 -2.30
N ALA A 440 25.31 -32.00 -1.12
CA ALA A 440 26.43 -31.77 -0.25
C ALA A 440 27.38 -32.96 -0.29
N HIS A 441 28.69 -32.71 -0.42
CA HIS A 441 29.72 -33.73 -0.33
C HIS A 441 31.02 -33.16 0.22
N LEU A 442 31.94 -34.04 0.60
CA LEU A 442 33.30 -33.67 0.96
C LEU A 442 34.19 -33.77 -0.26
N ASN A 443 35.17 -32.89 -0.38
CA ASN A 443 36.22 -32.99 -1.39
C ASN A 443 37.59 -32.77 -0.75
N VAL A 444 38.48 -33.76 -0.86
CA VAL A 444 39.85 -33.68 -0.33
C VAL A 444 40.75 -32.93 -1.32
N ILE A 445 41.61 -32.06 -0.79
CA ILE A 445 42.50 -31.19 -1.55
C ILE A 445 43.92 -31.73 -1.42
N HIS A 446 44.38 -32.43 -2.45
CA HIS A 446 45.76 -32.92 -2.55
C HIS A 446 46.05 -33.27 -4.01
N ASP A 447 47.26 -32.97 -4.50
CA ASP A 447 47.61 -33.17 -5.91
C ASP A 447 47.52 -34.66 -6.32
N ASP A 448 47.91 -35.55 -5.42
CA ASP A 448 47.88 -37.01 -5.64
C ASP A 448 46.58 -37.72 -5.19
N VAL A 449 45.52 -36.99 -4.83
CA VAL A 449 44.28 -37.64 -4.35
C VAL A 449 43.60 -38.43 -5.45
N ARG A 450 43.17 -39.65 -5.11
CA ARG A 450 42.29 -40.48 -5.96
C ARG A 450 41.00 -40.76 -5.23
N TYR A 451 39.90 -40.88 -5.96
CA TYR A 451 38.62 -41.28 -5.38
C TYR A 451 38.23 -42.66 -5.93
N GLU A 452 38.35 -43.68 -5.09
CA GLU A 452 38.20 -45.08 -5.46
C GLU A 452 37.20 -45.73 -4.49
N ASP A 453 36.18 -46.41 -5.02
CA ASP A 453 35.16 -47.15 -4.25
C ASP A 453 34.52 -46.35 -3.09
N GLY A 454 34.34 -45.03 -3.26
CA GLY A 454 33.71 -44.16 -2.25
C GLY A 454 34.68 -43.61 -1.20
N VAL A 455 35.98 -43.79 -1.38
CA VAL A 455 37.04 -43.41 -0.42
C VAL A 455 38.07 -42.53 -1.12
N PHE A 456 38.52 -41.47 -0.43
CA PHE A 456 39.65 -40.66 -0.88
C PHE A 456 40.95 -41.38 -0.52
N VAL A 457 41.79 -41.67 -1.50
CA VAL A 457 43.08 -42.33 -1.32
C VAL A 457 44.19 -41.30 -1.47
N LEU A 458 45.05 -41.20 -0.46
CA LEU A 458 46.20 -40.29 -0.43
C LEU A 458 47.52 -41.04 -0.29
N PRO A 459 48.64 -40.44 -0.74
CA PRO A 459 49.98 -40.94 -0.43
C PRO A 459 50.22 -41.03 1.09
N SER A 460 51.20 -41.83 1.44
CA SER A 460 51.58 -42.08 2.82
C SER A 460 52.00 -40.84 3.62
N PRO A 461 51.56 -40.66 4.87
CA PRO A 461 52.29 -39.87 5.86
C PRO A 461 53.54 -40.64 6.35
N GLU A 462 54.60 -39.94 6.73
CA GLU A 462 55.79 -40.58 7.30
C GLU A 462 55.52 -41.06 8.74
N VAL A 463 55.75 -42.35 8.99
CA VAL A 463 55.51 -42.96 10.31
C VAL A 463 56.52 -42.44 11.34
N GLY A 464 56.04 -42.04 12.50
CA GLY A 464 56.88 -41.55 13.60
C GLY A 464 57.37 -40.11 13.44
N SER A 465 56.93 -39.39 12.39
CA SER A 465 57.19 -37.96 12.24
C SER A 465 56.40 -37.14 13.27
N THR A 466 57.08 -36.22 13.98
CA THR A 466 56.44 -35.31 14.92
C THR A 466 55.65 -34.19 14.25
N ASP A 467 55.97 -33.89 12.99
CA ASP A 467 55.34 -32.79 12.23
C ASP A 467 54.01 -33.22 11.61
N GLY A 468 53.80 -34.54 11.42
CA GLY A 468 52.60 -35.11 10.82
C GLY A 468 52.37 -34.66 9.37
N SER A 469 51.25 -35.11 8.79
CA SER A 469 50.76 -34.65 7.49
C SER A 469 49.49 -33.83 7.67
N ILE A 470 49.34 -32.76 6.89
CA ILE A 470 48.14 -31.95 6.87
C ILE A 470 47.24 -32.43 5.74
N ILE A 471 46.01 -32.81 6.08
CA ILE A 471 44.97 -33.10 5.10
C ILE A 471 44.04 -31.90 5.06
N GLU A 472 43.85 -31.37 3.85
CA GLU A 472 42.96 -30.26 3.59
C GLU A 472 41.73 -30.75 2.82
N TRP A 473 40.55 -30.21 3.13
CA TRP A 473 39.31 -30.62 2.47
C TRP A 473 38.24 -29.53 2.51
N HIS A 474 37.26 -29.64 1.62
CA HIS A 474 36.11 -28.74 1.49
C HIS A 474 34.80 -29.45 1.85
N TYR A 475 33.90 -28.75 2.54
CA TYR A 475 32.47 -29.05 2.49
C TYR A 475 31.88 -28.34 1.27
N VAL A 476 31.49 -29.11 0.25
CA VAL A 476 31.05 -28.58 -1.03
C VAL A 476 29.53 -28.68 -1.13
N ARG A 477 28.88 -27.56 -1.52
CA ARG A 477 27.52 -27.58 -2.06
C ARG A 477 27.58 -27.45 -3.56
N GLU A 478 26.89 -28.35 -4.26
CA GLU A 478 26.89 -28.43 -5.73
C GLU A 478 25.45 -28.51 -6.25
N ARG A 479 25.08 -27.60 -7.14
CA ARG A 479 23.85 -27.71 -7.95
C ARG A 479 24.13 -28.38 -9.28
N SER A 480 25.31 -28.15 -9.85
CA SER A 480 25.81 -28.82 -11.05
C SER A 480 27.33 -28.78 -11.09
N LYS A 481 27.95 -29.55 -11.99
CA LYS A 481 29.43 -29.59 -12.17
C LYS A 481 30.09 -28.21 -12.30
N ASN A 482 29.37 -27.23 -12.84
CA ASN A 482 29.88 -25.87 -13.05
C ASN A 482 29.34 -24.87 -12.01
N GLU A 483 28.48 -25.30 -11.11
CA GLU A 483 27.83 -24.46 -10.10
C GLU A 483 27.94 -25.16 -8.74
N TRP A 484 29.08 -24.91 -8.09
CA TRP A 484 29.41 -25.41 -6.76
C TRP A 484 30.13 -24.33 -5.96
N THR A 485 30.13 -24.46 -4.64
CA THR A 485 30.92 -23.61 -3.75
C THR A 485 31.32 -24.37 -2.48
N SER A 486 32.43 -23.95 -1.87
CA SER A 486 32.88 -24.47 -0.58
C SER A 486 32.35 -23.57 0.51
N ILE A 487 31.70 -24.14 1.53
CA ILE A 487 31.18 -23.37 2.67
C ILE A 487 31.71 -23.91 3.98
N LYS A 488 31.67 -23.06 4.99
CA LYS A 488 32.01 -23.46 6.35
C LYS A 488 31.00 -24.48 6.91
N PRO A 489 31.43 -25.67 7.36
CA PRO A 489 30.57 -26.60 8.07
C PRO A 489 30.22 -26.09 9.48
N ASP A 490 29.07 -26.49 10.01
CA ASP A 490 28.59 -26.08 11.34
C ASP A 490 29.25 -26.91 12.44
N SER A 491 29.44 -28.20 12.19
CA SER A 491 30.23 -29.09 13.03
C SER A 491 31.10 -30.02 12.20
N VAL A 492 32.26 -30.37 12.76
CA VAL A 492 33.24 -31.28 12.16
C VAL A 492 33.69 -32.25 13.22
N SER A 493 33.71 -33.54 12.89
CA SER A 493 34.29 -34.58 13.72
C SER A 493 35.19 -35.49 12.89
N TYR A 494 36.24 -35.96 13.55
CA TYR A 494 37.24 -36.85 12.99
C TYR A 494 37.28 -38.12 13.84
N SER A 495 37.37 -39.28 13.22
CA SER A 495 37.52 -40.56 13.91
C SER A 495 38.37 -41.53 13.09
N SER A 496 38.96 -42.50 13.77
CA SER A 496 39.66 -43.61 13.11
C SER A 496 39.56 -44.84 13.99
N GLU A 497 39.49 -46.01 13.36
CA GLU A 497 39.56 -47.30 14.06
C GLU A 497 41.02 -47.72 14.34
N ALA A 498 41.98 -47.06 13.69
CA ALA A 498 43.40 -47.37 13.82
C ALA A 498 43.96 -46.80 15.12
N SER A 499 44.40 -47.69 16.02
CA SER A 499 45.00 -47.31 17.30
C SER A 499 46.35 -46.57 17.18
N ASN A 500 47.00 -46.64 16.03
CA ASN A 500 48.25 -45.95 15.73
C ASN A 500 48.06 -44.64 14.96
N LEU A 501 46.82 -44.17 14.80
CA LEU A 501 46.54 -42.86 14.23
C LEU A 501 46.16 -41.87 15.34
N SER A 502 46.80 -40.72 15.37
CA SER A 502 46.29 -39.56 16.11
C SER A 502 46.06 -38.42 15.15
N PHE A 503 45.05 -37.62 15.42
CA PHE A 503 44.71 -36.47 14.61
C PHE A 503 44.37 -35.28 15.49
N LYS A 504 44.66 -34.09 14.97
CA LYS A 504 44.35 -32.82 15.60
C LYS A 504 43.71 -31.91 14.56
N SER A 505 42.46 -31.51 14.82
CA SER A 505 41.83 -30.47 14.01
C SER A 505 42.64 -29.18 14.14
N LEU A 506 43.04 -28.61 13.00
CA LEU A 506 43.70 -27.31 12.94
C LEU A 506 42.70 -26.17 12.69
N GLY A 507 41.41 -26.52 12.53
CA GLY A 507 40.35 -25.60 12.14
C GLY A 507 40.42 -25.19 10.67
N GLY A 508 39.37 -24.50 10.22
CA GLY A 508 39.26 -24.02 8.86
C GLY A 508 39.68 -22.57 8.67
N GLU A 509 40.07 -22.23 7.45
CA GLU A 509 40.34 -20.87 7.00
C GLU A 509 39.83 -20.66 5.57
N GLU A 510 39.55 -19.40 5.23
CA GLU A 510 39.12 -19.03 3.88
C GLU A 510 40.35 -18.79 2.99
N ARG A 511 40.40 -19.47 1.83
CA ARG A 511 41.45 -19.31 0.81
C ARG A 511 40.80 -19.19 -0.56
N ASP A 512 41.17 -18.15 -1.32
CA ASP A 512 40.68 -17.89 -2.68
C ASP A 512 39.14 -17.95 -2.82
N GLY A 513 38.40 -17.51 -1.78
CA GLY A 513 36.93 -17.53 -1.75
C GLY A 513 36.30 -18.89 -1.40
N HIS A 514 37.11 -19.86 -0.98
CA HIS A 514 36.67 -21.19 -0.56
C HIS A 514 37.05 -21.44 0.91
N TRP A 515 36.12 -22.01 1.68
CA TRP A 515 36.42 -22.46 3.04
C TRP A 515 37.14 -23.82 3.03
N VAL A 516 38.33 -23.86 3.64
CA VAL A 516 39.20 -25.03 3.71
C VAL A 516 39.33 -25.51 5.15
N GLU A 517 38.91 -26.73 5.43
CA GLU A 517 39.15 -27.39 6.73
C GLU A 517 40.48 -28.15 6.71
N ARG A 518 41.16 -28.17 7.86
CA ARG A 518 42.47 -28.80 7.99
C ARG A 518 42.55 -29.70 9.21
N VAL A 519 43.15 -30.87 9.00
CA VAL A 519 43.43 -31.82 10.07
C VAL A 519 44.88 -32.28 9.96
N GLN A 520 45.61 -32.13 11.06
CA GLN A 520 46.94 -32.71 11.19
C GLN A 520 46.79 -34.17 11.59
N VAL A 521 47.46 -35.05 10.87
CA VAL A 521 47.42 -36.49 11.07
C VAL A 521 48.83 -36.98 11.37
N ILE A 522 48.99 -37.70 12.49
CA ILE A 522 50.26 -38.28 12.92
C ILE A 522 50.05 -39.79 13.03
N VAL A 523 50.87 -40.53 12.30
CA VAL A 523 50.91 -42.00 12.37
C VAL A 523 52.03 -42.41 13.32
N HIS A 524 51.64 -43.08 14.40
CA HIS A 524 52.54 -43.62 15.40
C HIS A 524 53.11 -44.96 14.96
N GLU A 525 54.34 -45.21 15.35
CA GLU A 525 55.05 -46.46 15.10
C GLU A 525 54.46 -47.57 15.98
N GLN A 526 54.08 -48.72 15.39
CA GLN A 526 53.79 -49.94 16.13
C GLN A 526 54.96 -50.93 15.99
N THR A 527 55.13 -51.77 17.00
CA THR A 527 56.30 -52.63 17.22
C THR A 527 56.50 -53.77 16.19
N ASN A 528 55.67 -53.90 15.14
CA ASN A 528 55.79 -54.98 14.16
C ASN A 528 55.68 -54.50 12.70
N ARG A 529 56.77 -54.70 11.96
CA ARG A 529 57.07 -54.27 10.59
C ARG A 529 56.21 -54.84 9.44
N ALA A 530 55.37 -55.86 9.65
CA ALA A 530 55.13 -56.82 8.55
C ALA A 530 54.44 -56.26 7.29
N VAL A 531 53.42 -55.40 7.37
CA VAL A 531 52.89 -54.53 6.29
C VAL A 531 52.01 -53.54 7.03
N LEU A 532 52.30 -52.23 6.99
CA LEU A 532 51.34 -51.27 7.54
C LEU A 532 50.10 -51.30 6.66
N GLN A 533 48.98 -51.71 7.25
CA GLN A 533 47.70 -51.72 6.55
C GLN A 533 47.25 -50.28 6.26
N PRO A 534 46.46 -50.06 5.20
CA PRO A 534 45.84 -48.77 4.97
C PRO A 534 45.07 -48.31 6.21
N ILE A 535 45.29 -47.06 6.60
CA ILE A 535 44.65 -46.42 7.74
C ILE A 535 43.58 -45.47 7.20
N ASP A 536 42.39 -45.57 7.78
CA ASP A 536 41.26 -44.75 7.42
C ASP A 536 41.05 -43.64 8.46
N LEU A 537 41.06 -42.39 7.99
CA LEU A 537 40.54 -41.23 8.71
C LEU A 537 39.10 -41.00 8.23
N ASN A 538 38.14 -41.16 9.13
CA ASN A 538 36.75 -40.82 8.88
C ASN A 538 36.50 -39.36 9.26
N ILE A 539 35.95 -38.61 8.31
CA ILE A 539 35.53 -37.22 8.45
C ILE A 539 34.00 -37.21 8.42
N SER A 540 33.38 -36.59 9.42
CA SER A 540 31.95 -36.30 9.43
C SER A 540 31.77 -34.82 9.63
N ALA A 541 31.00 -34.19 8.74
CA ALA A 541 30.73 -32.76 8.80
C ALA A 541 29.24 -32.50 8.60
N THR A 542 28.69 -31.57 9.37
CA THR A 542 27.34 -31.08 9.13
C THR A 542 27.40 -29.77 8.37
N GLY A 543 26.52 -29.63 7.39
CA GLY A 543 26.30 -28.35 6.73
C GLY A 543 25.68 -27.33 7.69
N PRO A 544 25.57 -26.07 7.25
CA PRO A 544 24.96 -24.99 8.02
C PRO A 544 23.62 -25.37 8.65
N ASN A 545 23.37 -24.89 9.87
CA ASN A 545 22.20 -25.18 10.70
C ASN A 545 22.07 -26.67 11.10
N GLY A 546 23.18 -27.40 11.19
CA GLY A 546 23.22 -28.83 11.54
C GLY A 546 22.54 -29.77 10.53
N SER A 547 22.37 -29.32 9.28
CA SER A 547 21.69 -30.09 8.21
C SER A 547 22.70 -30.71 7.23
N HIS A 548 22.25 -31.66 6.39
CA HIS A 548 23.10 -32.27 5.34
C HIS A 548 24.44 -32.80 5.85
N THR A 549 24.38 -33.77 6.77
CA THR A 549 25.57 -34.47 7.23
C THR A 549 26.22 -35.21 6.07
N VAL A 550 27.51 -34.94 5.87
CA VAL A 550 28.35 -35.62 4.90
C VAL A 550 29.41 -36.40 5.65
N THR A 551 29.68 -37.62 5.18
CA THR A 551 30.75 -38.47 5.70
C THR A 551 31.69 -38.82 4.57
N GLY A 552 32.98 -38.84 4.86
CA GLY A 552 34.01 -39.18 3.90
C GLY A 552 35.15 -39.89 4.60
N THR A 553 35.75 -40.85 3.91
CA THR A 553 36.89 -41.60 4.44
C THR A 553 38.10 -41.23 3.61
N VAL A 554 39.20 -40.90 4.31
CA VAL A 554 40.51 -40.69 3.71
C VAL A 554 41.39 -41.87 4.09
N ARG A 555 41.69 -42.72 3.11
CA ARG A 555 42.54 -43.88 3.24
C ARG A 555 43.97 -43.52 2.88
N MET A 556 44.89 -43.84 3.77
CA MET A 556 46.31 -43.55 3.63
C MET A 556 47.08 -44.84 3.89
N THR A 557 48.04 -45.18 3.04
CA THR A 557 48.92 -46.33 3.26
C THR A 557 50.19 -45.82 3.91
N PRO A 558 50.49 -46.11 5.19
CA PRO A 558 51.68 -45.58 5.84
C PRO A 558 52.98 -46.24 5.35
N GLU A 559 54.07 -45.47 5.28
CA GLU A 559 55.38 -45.84 4.77
C GLU A 559 56.42 -45.64 5.87
N ILE A 560 57.27 -46.65 6.05
CA ILE A 560 58.43 -46.61 6.94
C ILE A 560 59.67 -46.49 6.06
N LYS A 561 60.48 -45.44 6.24
CA LYS A 561 61.82 -45.34 5.63
C LYS A 561 62.81 -46.16 6.46
N LEU A 562 63.04 -47.41 6.07
CA LEU A 562 63.85 -48.39 6.80
C LEU A 562 65.33 -47.98 6.86
N ILE A 563 65.83 -47.26 5.86
CA ILE A 563 67.23 -46.79 5.78
C ILE A 563 67.59 -45.87 6.95
N ASN A 564 66.64 -45.06 7.42
CA ASN A 564 66.81 -44.16 8.56
C ASN A 564 66.87 -44.91 9.91
N LYS A 565 66.53 -46.20 9.90
CA LYS A 565 66.45 -47.06 11.07
C LYS A 565 67.56 -48.12 11.12
N VAL A 566 68.53 -48.06 10.20
CA VAL A 566 69.71 -48.93 10.20
C VAL A 566 70.54 -48.66 11.45
N SER A 567 70.64 -49.64 12.32
CA SER A 567 71.36 -49.55 13.60
C SER A 567 72.79 -50.08 13.51
N SER A 568 73.04 -51.09 12.67
CA SER A 568 74.39 -51.55 12.37
C SER A 568 74.45 -52.25 11.01
N VAL A 569 75.64 -52.19 10.40
CA VAL A 569 76.00 -52.97 9.21
C VAL A 569 77.29 -53.69 9.54
N ALA A 570 77.26 -55.02 9.52
CA ALA A 570 78.41 -55.87 9.81
C ALA A 570 78.76 -56.74 8.61
N VAL A 571 80.03 -57.10 8.51
CA VAL A 571 80.50 -58.13 7.56
C VAL A 571 80.64 -59.44 8.33
N VAL A 572 79.84 -60.43 7.96
CA VAL A 572 79.87 -61.79 8.50
C VAL A 572 80.67 -62.67 7.54
N PHE A 573 81.62 -63.41 8.08
CA PHE A 573 82.47 -64.32 7.32
C PHE A 573 82.95 -65.47 8.20
N GLU A 574 83.36 -66.56 7.57
CA GLU A 574 84.04 -67.67 8.23
C GLU A 574 85.54 -67.35 8.35
N PRO A 575 86.12 -67.32 9.57
CA PRO A 575 87.53 -67.00 9.75
C PRO A 575 88.42 -68.13 9.23
N GLY A 576 89.62 -67.78 8.77
CA GLY A 576 90.64 -68.76 8.42
C GLY A 576 91.27 -69.45 9.64
N THR A 577 92.20 -70.35 9.37
CA THR A 577 93.08 -70.94 10.38
C THR A 577 94.51 -70.49 10.14
N ASP A 578 95.37 -70.56 11.17
CA ASP A 578 96.79 -70.24 11.04
C ASP A 578 97.47 -71.05 9.91
N GLU A 579 96.96 -72.26 9.65
CA GLU A 579 97.43 -73.16 8.58
C GLU A 579 96.93 -72.74 7.18
N LEU A 580 95.75 -72.14 7.07
CA LEU A 580 95.11 -71.79 5.79
C LEU A 580 95.51 -70.40 5.27
N ASN A 581 95.64 -69.40 6.15
CA ASN A 581 95.90 -68.02 5.75
C ASN A 581 96.70 -67.18 6.77
N GLY A 582 97.20 -67.80 7.85
CA GLY A 582 97.97 -67.12 8.90
C GLY A 582 97.17 -66.15 9.77
N SER A 583 95.83 -66.24 9.77
CA SER A 583 94.98 -65.40 10.60
C SER A 583 93.65 -66.07 10.96
N THR A 584 93.37 -66.15 12.25
CA THR A 584 92.05 -66.56 12.79
C THR A 584 91.02 -65.43 12.83
N MET A 585 91.37 -64.23 12.35
CA MET A 585 90.52 -63.03 12.40
C MET A 585 90.23 -62.44 11.01
N ALA A 586 90.69 -63.09 9.93
CA ALA A 586 90.49 -62.65 8.56
C ALA A 586 89.86 -63.77 7.69
N PRO A 587 89.04 -63.42 6.69
CA PRO A 587 88.49 -64.40 5.76
C PRO A 587 89.57 -65.01 4.86
N VAL A 588 89.32 -66.22 4.36
CA VAL A 588 90.18 -66.87 3.37
C VAL A 588 89.79 -66.39 1.97
N VAL A 589 90.76 -66.28 1.07
CA VAL A 589 90.51 -66.03 -0.35
C VAL A 589 89.55 -67.08 -0.92
N GLY A 590 88.49 -66.63 -1.60
CA GLY A 590 87.42 -67.47 -2.11
C GLY A 590 86.20 -67.60 -1.17
N SER A 591 86.28 -67.11 0.07
CA SER A 591 85.13 -67.06 0.98
C SER A 591 84.08 -66.06 0.51
N THR A 592 82.81 -66.41 0.73
CA THR A 592 81.68 -65.49 0.53
C THR A 592 81.45 -64.68 1.81
N LEU A 593 81.68 -63.38 1.72
CA LEU A 593 81.35 -62.43 2.77
C LEU A 593 79.86 -62.11 2.69
N GLN A 594 79.20 -61.96 3.84
CA GLN A 594 77.79 -61.59 3.93
C GLN A 594 77.64 -60.30 4.72
N ALA A 595 76.94 -59.33 4.16
CA ALA A 595 76.44 -58.20 4.92
C ALA A 595 75.40 -58.72 5.90
N LYS A 596 75.43 -58.22 7.12
CA LYS A 596 74.37 -58.37 8.10
C LYS A 596 73.96 -56.98 8.56
N THR A 597 72.75 -56.58 8.20
CA THR A 597 72.19 -55.29 8.57
C THR A 597 71.16 -55.50 9.65
N LEU A 598 71.37 -54.86 10.79
CA LEU A 598 70.38 -54.80 11.85
C LEU A 598 69.71 -53.43 11.80
N CYS A 599 68.39 -53.42 11.76
CA CYS A 599 67.56 -52.25 11.93
C CYS A 599 66.94 -52.28 13.32
N GLU A 600 66.63 -51.11 13.88
CA GLU A 600 65.91 -51.02 15.16
C GLU A 600 66.57 -51.86 16.27
N ALA A 601 67.92 -51.82 16.31
CA ALA A 601 68.83 -52.51 17.21
C ALA A 601 68.95 -54.04 17.09
N THR A 602 67.88 -54.78 16.74
CA THR A 602 67.91 -56.26 16.77
C THR A 602 67.26 -56.96 15.58
N VAL A 603 66.58 -56.24 14.69
CA VAL A 603 65.84 -56.86 13.56
C VAL A 603 66.78 -57.05 12.37
N ASP A 604 66.92 -58.28 11.90
CA ASP A 604 67.66 -58.56 10.67
C ASP A 604 66.88 -58.05 9.45
N CYS A 605 67.37 -56.97 8.87
CA CYS A 605 66.79 -56.30 7.71
C CYS A 605 67.72 -56.45 6.50
N THR A 606 68.58 -57.47 6.51
CA THR A 606 69.62 -57.64 5.48
C THR A 606 69.03 -57.74 4.08
N ALA A 607 67.87 -58.41 3.95
CA ALA A 607 67.20 -58.64 2.68
C ALA A 607 66.47 -57.40 2.12
N ASP A 608 66.35 -56.31 2.87
CA ASP A 608 65.56 -55.14 2.49
C ASP A 608 66.38 -54.06 1.75
N PHE A 609 67.70 -54.25 1.64
CA PHE A 609 68.61 -53.23 1.12
C PHE A 609 69.47 -53.67 -0.06
N ASN A 610 69.81 -52.70 -0.90
CA ASN A 610 70.93 -52.76 -1.82
C ASN A 610 72.22 -52.34 -1.11
N TYR A 611 73.32 -53.01 -1.43
CA TYR A 611 74.62 -52.83 -0.77
C TYR A 611 75.67 -52.29 -1.74
N GLN A 612 76.81 -51.88 -1.18
CA GLN A 612 78.04 -51.68 -1.94
C GLN A 612 79.22 -52.16 -1.10
N TRP A 613 79.96 -53.14 -1.63
CA TRP A 613 81.21 -53.62 -1.04
C TRP A 613 82.38 -52.72 -1.42
N GLU A 614 83.27 -52.48 -0.47
CA GLU A 614 84.42 -51.58 -0.64
C GLU A 614 85.68 -52.20 -0.04
N VAL A 615 86.83 -51.90 -0.65
CA VAL A 615 88.16 -52.36 -0.22
C VAL A 615 89.07 -51.18 0.09
N SER A 616 89.96 -51.35 1.05
CA SER A 616 90.98 -50.35 1.42
C SER A 616 92.29 -51.02 1.79
N LYS A 617 93.42 -50.37 1.46
CA LYS A 617 94.75 -50.83 1.89
C LYS A 617 95.13 -50.29 3.27
N ASP A 618 94.61 -49.13 3.64
CA ASP A 618 95.02 -48.38 4.84
C ASP A 618 93.88 -48.18 5.85
N GLY A 619 92.67 -48.60 5.51
CA GLY A 619 91.46 -48.41 6.32
C GLY A 619 90.87 -47.00 6.26
N THR A 620 91.49 -46.09 5.52
CA THR A 620 91.09 -44.68 5.41
C THR A 620 90.51 -44.34 4.04
N TYR A 621 91.15 -44.78 2.95
CA TYR A 621 90.67 -44.59 1.59
C TYR A 621 90.04 -45.87 1.07
N TRP A 622 88.74 -45.81 0.79
CA TRP A 622 87.93 -46.95 0.39
C TRP A 622 87.51 -46.81 -1.07
N HIS A 623 87.66 -47.90 -1.82
CA HIS A 623 87.25 -48.00 -3.21
C HIS A 623 86.09 -48.99 -3.35
N SER A 624 85.03 -48.56 -4.02
CA SER A 624 83.89 -49.44 -4.31
C SER A 624 84.29 -50.52 -5.31
N ILE A 625 83.88 -51.76 -5.04
CA ILE A 625 84.10 -52.90 -5.91
C ILE A 625 82.98 -52.91 -6.97
N PRO A 626 83.29 -52.73 -8.27
CA PRO A 626 82.27 -52.69 -9.30
C PRO A 626 81.43 -53.97 -9.34
N GLY A 627 80.11 -53.84 -9.37
CA GLY A 627 79.17 -54.97 -9.46
C GLY A 627 78.92 -55.74 -8.15
N ALA A 628 79.66 -55.44 -7.08
CA ALA A 628 79.43 -56.04 -5.76
C ALA A 628 78.36 -55.25 -4.99
N THR A 629 77.10 -55.36 -5.42
CA THR A 629 75.97 -54.59 -4.87
C THR A 629 74.94 -55.41 -4.09
N THR A 630 75.17 -56.71 -3.96
CA THR A 630 74.29 -57.64 -3.24
C THR A 630 74.71 -57.80 -1.78
N ALA A 631 73.82 -58.35 -0.95
CA ALA A 631 74.09 -58.67 0.45
C ALA A 631 75.25 -59.67 0.62
N THR A 632 75.62 -60.42 -0.42
CA THR A 632 76.78 -61.32 -0.40
C THR A 632 77.80 -60.91 -1.45
N TRP A 633 79.07 -61.16 -1.17
CA TRP A 633 80.16 -60.98 -2.13
C TRP A 633 81.24 -62.03 -1.92
N THR A 634 81.57 -62.77 -2.98
CA THR A 634 82.64 -63.78 -2.96
C THR A 634 83.97 -63.10 -3.25
N MET A 635 84.88 -63.14 -2.27
CA MET A 635 86.18 -62.47 -2.35
C MET A 635 87.11 -63.21 -3.32
N PRO A 636 87.54 -62.59 -4.44
CA PRO A 636 88.45 -63.23 -5.39
C PRO A 636 89.89 -63.24 -4.86
N ALA A 637 90.75 -64.08 -5.44
CA ALA A 637 92.19 -64.06 -5.14
C ALA A 637 92.89 -62.79 -5.61
N MET A 638 92.41 -62.25 -6.74
CA MET A 638 92.92 -61.04 -7.36
C MET A 638 91.74 -60.15 -7.72
N LEU A 639 91.85 -58.85 -7.41
CA LEU A 639 90.92 -57.82 -7.85
C LEU A 639 91.71 -56.81 -8.69
N ASP A 640 91.31 -56.58 -9.93
CA ASP A 640 92.02 -55.73 -10.90
C ASP A 640 93.54 -56.03 -11.02
N ASN A 641 93.89 -57.31 -11.14
CA ASN A 641 95.27 -57.82 -11.18
C ASN A 641 96.13 -57.46 -9.94
N LYS A 642 95.51 -57.15 -8.80
CA LYS A 642 96.19 -56.95 -7.51
C LYS A 642 95.72 -57.97 -6.49
N SER A 643 96.65 -58.42 -5.64
CA SER A 643 96.35 -59.35 -4.55
C SER A 643 95.40 -58.71 -3.54
N MET A 644 94.42 -59.49 -3.09
CA MET A 644 93.50 -59.11 -2.00
C MET A 644 94.11 -59.26 -0.60
N GLN A 645 95.34 -59.76 -0.51
CA GLN A 645 96.03 -59.96 0.76
C GLN A 645 96.35 -58.62 1.44
N ASN A 646 96.14 -58.56 2.76
CA ASN A 646 96.32 -57.36 3.59
C ASN A 646 95.43 -56.16 3.22
N LEU A 647 94.33 -56.38 2.50
CA LEU A 647 93.29 -55.37 2.30
C LEU A 647 92.19 -55.51 3.36
N GLN A 648 91.63 -54.39 3.77
CA GLN A 648 90.42 -54.32 4.58
C GLN A 648 89.20 -54.30 3.66
N VAL A 649 88.12 -54.95 4.09
CA VAL A 649 86.84 -55.00 3.39
C VAL A 649 85.76 -54.42 4.29
N ARG A 650 84.86 -53.61 3.72
CA ARG A 650 83.64 -53.16 4.39
C ARG A 650 82.46 -53.23 3.41
N VAL A 651 81.26 -53.10 3.96
CA VAL A 651 80.03 -53.00 3.19
C VAL A 651 79.20 -51.85 3.74
N ARG A 652 78.50 -51.13 2.85
CA ARG A 652 77.52 -50.10 3.23
C ARG A 652 76.19 -50.33 2.55
N VAL A 653 75.12 -49.92 3.21
CA VAL A 653 73.76 -49.83 2.64
C VAL A 653 73.70 -48.63 1.70
N VAL A 654 73.04 -48.78 0.55
CA VAL A 654 72.95 -47.74 -0.50
C VAL A 654 71.52 -47.23 -0.66
N SER A 655 70.55 -48.15 -0.77
CA SER A 655 69.13 -47.85 -0.91
C SER A 655 68.31 -49.03 -0.41
N GLU A 656 67.01 -48.85 -0.23
CA GLU A 656 66.06 -49.96 -0.06
C GLU A 656 65.83 -50.63 -1.41
N ILE A 657 65.47 -51.92 -1.43
CA ILE A 657 65.25 -52.66 -2.69
C ILE A 657 64.01 -52.15 -3.44
N ASN A 658 63.02 -51.62 -2.73
CA ASN A 658 61.75 -51.12 -3.27
C ASN A 658 61.50 -49.63 -2.95
N GLY A 659 62.52 -48.89 -2.51
CA GLY A 659 62.39 -47.51 -2.01
C GLY A 659 63.43 -46.57 -2.59
#